data_AF-A0A536RDR0-F1
#
_entry.id   AF-A0A536RDR0-F1
#
_cell.length_a   1.000
_cell.length_b   1.000
_cell.length_c   1.000
_cell.angle_alpha   90.00
_cell.angle_beta   90.00
_cell.angle_gamma   90.00
#
_symmetry.space_group_name_H-M   'P 1'
#
loop_
_entity.id
_entity.type
_entity.pdbx_description
1 polymer ?
#
loop_
_entity_poly.entity_id
_entity_poly.type
_entity_poly.pdbx_seq_one_letter_code
_entity_poly.pdbx_strand_id
1 'polypeptide(L)'
;MKPTYGRVSRYGLIAFASSLDQIGPFARSVDDAAITLSLMSGLDPLDATSSDRAGMEVLNNFGAGVKGMRLGVPREYYDVKGIEPGVKSAIDAALAVLRTQGAEVVEVSLPHTDYGLAAYYIIAPAECSSNLARFDGVRYGMSEVDAPNITEQYLETRRKGFGSEVRRRVMLGTYALSSGYYDAYYLKAQKVRTLIKRDFDEAFKQCDAIVSATSPTVAFPIGSKTQNPLSMYLCDVLTLGGNLAGLPGISVPCGTSDGLPVGLQVLGPQWGENVVLRVARVVIGMEVHVQPRTRSKMFCGCAIGELGDAPNTHVCEVCLGLPGVLPVPNKAAVEACLKTALALGCEIPRHTKFDRKNYMYPDLPKGYQISQYDLPMSINGHLDVGGRKVRIRRVHLEEDTGKLIHAGDKLHKAWESYVDLNRAGVPLMEIVSEPDLRSADEARDYAIELRTLLRTIGASEAEMEKGQMRAEPNISIRREGSSELGVKTELKNINSFRALHRAILFEVERQKQVLEAGDTVVQETRGWSEAEQRTFSQRSKEFAEDYRYFPEPDIPPLELDRAWLEDLRRRLPELPAVRRARLVADHSLPHRDVAVIGADRELADLFDGAVAAGAPAKQVANWIVAEVAPSGKLPSAQNLAELVKLVSDGSITRDQAREVLVESVETGRTPAEIAAEHGHKQVSDESELRVLAEAVIDANPKAAADFRGGKKQAMQALMADLRKRAPQANPKVANELLLKLLG
;
A
#
# COMPACT_ATOMS: atom_id res chain seq x y z
N MET A 1 -10.68 -15.17 2.08
CA MET A 1 -10.55 -16.61 1.77
C MET A 1 -11.37 -17.38 2.79
N LYS A 2 -12.23 -18.28 2.34
CA LYS A 2 -13.05 -19.18 3.15
C LYS A 2 -12.49 -20.60 2.98
N PRO A 3 -12.09 -21.32 4.03
CA PRO A 3 -11.53 -22.65 3.86
C PRO A 3 -12.62 -23.73 3.84
N THR A 4 -12.20 -24.96 3.60
CA THR A 4 -13.00 -26.17 3.79
C THR A 4 -13.51 -26.24 5.21
N TYR A 5 -14.73 -26.76 5.37
CA TYR A 5 -15.30 -26.98 6.70
C TYR A 5 -14.42 -27.94 7.52
N GLY A 6 -14.05 -27.53 8.73
CA GLY A 6 -13.15 -28.28 9.61
C GLY A 6 -11.64 -28.03 9.39
N ARG A 7 -11.24 -27.22 8.40
CA ARG A 7 -9.82 -26.86 8.19
C ARG A 7 -9.23 -26.03 9.33
N VAL A 8 -10.02 -25.06 9.79
CA VAL A 8 -9.68 -24.14 10.88
C VAL A 8 -10.60 -24.44 12.04
N SER A 9 -10.03 -24.54 13.24
CA SER A 9 -10.78 -24.75 14.47
C SER A 9 -11.83 -23.67 14.69
N ARG A 10 -12.99 -24.10 15.12
CA ARG A 10 -14.14 -23.29 15.49
C ARG A 10 -14.17 -23.00 17.00
N TYR A 11 -13.22 -23.54 17.76
CA TYR A 11 -13.14 -23.22 19.18
C TYR A 11 -12.96 -21.72 19.42
N GLY A 12 -13.75 -21.17 20.35
CA GLY A 12 -13.75 -19.73 20.65
C GLY A 12 -14.62 -18.86 19.74
N LEU A 13 -15.22 -19.41 18.67
CA LEU A 13 -16.17 -18.67 17.83
C LEU A 13 -17.55 -18.55 18.50
N ILE A 14 -18.26 -17.46 18.23
CA ILE A 14 -19.70 -17.39 18.49
C ILE A 14 -20.41 -18.13 17.36
N ALA A 15 -20.83 -19.38 17.63
CA ALA A 15 -21.44 -20.24 16.63
C ALA A 15 -22.72 -19.62 16.08
N PHE A 16 -22.71 -19.30 14.79
CA PHE A 16 -23.88 -18.86 14.05
C PHE A 16 -24.62 -20.07 13.50
N ALA A 17 -24.01 -20.82 12.59
CA ALA A 17 -24.58 -22.03 12.02
C ALA A 17 -23.59 -23.19 12.13
N SER A 18 -23.93 -24.16 12.99
CA SER A 18 -23.05 -25.28 13.37
C SER A 18 -22.55 -26.13 12.20
N SER A 19 -23.19 -26.11 11.04
CA SER A 19 -22.75 -26.87 9.86
C SER A 19 -22.25 -26.01 8.70
N LEU A 20 -22.19 -24.68 8.89
CA LEU A 20 -21.83 -23.70 7.85
C LEU A 20 -20.71 -22.74 8.29
N ASP A 21 -20.45 -22.61 9.60
CA ASP A 21 -19.41 -21.72 10.13
C ASP A 21 -18.02 -22.18 9.68
N GLN A 22 -17.32 -21.33 8.94
CA GLN A 22 -15.96 -21.54 8.42
C GLN A 22 -15.13 -20.28 8.66
N ILE A 23 -14.04 -20.41 9.41
CA ILE A 23 -13.17 -19.28 9.77
C ILE A 23 -12.05 -19.18 8.76
N GLY A 24 -11.88 -18.02 8.14
CA GLY A 24 -10.82 -17.80 7.15
C GLY A 24 -10.30 -16.37 7.12
N PRO A 25 -9.12 -16.14 6.51
CA PRO A 25 -8.49 -14.83 6.55
C PRO A 25 -9.06 -13.84 5.52
N PHE A 26 -9.08 -12.58 5.92
CA PHE A 26 -9.16 -11.42 5.03
C PHE A 26 -7.79 -10.73 5.03
N ALA A 27 -7.19 -10.56 3.86
CA ALA A 27 -5.80 -10.15 3.72
C ALA A 27 -5.61 -9.24 2.50
N ARG A 28 -4.50 -8.51 2.47
CA ARG A 28 -4.17 -7.57 1.38
C ARG A 28 -3.70 -8.27 0.11
N SER A 29 -3.17 -9.48 0.25
CA SER A 29 -2.68 -10.30 -0.84
C SER A 29 -3.10 -11.76 -0.68
N VAL A 30 -3.04 -12.52 -1.78
CA VAL A 30 -3.28 -13.97 -1.77
C VAL A 30 -2.19 -14.70 -1.00
N ASP A 31 -0.94 -14.25 -1.09
CA ASP A 31 0.19 -14.79 -0.33
C ASP A 31 -0.04 -14.63 1.20
N ASP A 32 -0.47 -13.45 1.68
CA ASP A 32 -0.79 -13.24 3.10
C ASP A 32 -1.97 -14.10 3.55
N ALA A 33 -3.00 -14.24 2.71
CA ALA A 33 -4.15 -15.11 2.98
C ALA A 33 -3.70 -16.58 3.10
N ALA A 34 -2.80 -17.04 2.23
CA ALA A 34 -2.27 -18.39 2.22
C ALA A 34 -1.46 -18.70 3.49
N ILE A 35 -0.52 -17.80 3.84
CA ILE A 35 0.33 -17.94 5.04
C ILE A 35 -0.54 -17.94 6.30
N THR A 36 -1.43 -16.96 6.44
CA THR A 36 -2.32 -16.86 7.59
C THR A 36 -3.19 -18.11 7.73
N LEU A 37 -3.77 -18.59 6.63
CA LEU A 37 -4.59 -19.80 6.64
C LEU A 37 -3.77 -21.03 7.03
N SER A 38 -2.53 -21.15 6.56
CA SER A 38 -1.65 -22.27 6.91
C SER A 38 -1.36 -22.36 8.41
N LEU A 39 -1.23 -21.20 9.09
CA LEU A 39 -0.98 -21.11 10.53
C LEU A 39 -2.23 -21.38 11.37
N MET A 40 -3.41 -21.02 10.85
CA MET A 40 -4.70 -21.24 11.53
C MET A 40 -5.24 -22.66 11.35
N SER A 41 -4.67 -23.44 10.42
CA SER A 41 -5.16 -24.76 10.06
C SER A 41 -4.51 -25.87 10.90
N GLY A 42 -5.32 -26.87 11.28
CA GLY A 42 -4.84 -28.08 11.96
C GLY A 42 -5.78 -28.56 13.06
N LEU A 43 -5.39 -29.68 13.69
CA LEU A 43 -6.16 -30.30 14.76
C LEU A 43 -6.16 -29.40 16.00
N ASP A 44 -7.34 -29.12 16.51
CA ASP A 44 -7.55 -28.48 17.80
C ASP A 44 -8.28 -29.48 18.72
N PRO A 45 -7.68 -29.91 19.83
CA PRO A 45 -8.32 -30.82 20.78
C PRO A 45 -9.59 -30.25 21.43
N LEU A 46 -9.83 -28.93 21.32
CA LEU A 46 -11.01 -28.26 21.84
C LEU A 46 -12.14 -28.14 20.81
N ASP A 47 -11.91 -28.55 19.56
CA ASP A 47 -12.91 -28.63 18.50
C ASP A 47 -12.88 -30.00 17.81
N ALA A 48 -13.84 -30.85 18.16
CA ALA A 48 -14.00 -32.19 17.57
C ALA A 48 -14.32 -32.19 16.07
N THR A 49 -14.58 -31.02 15.47
CA THR A 49 -14.81 -30.88 14.02
C THR A 49 -13.59 -30.40 13.24
N SER A 50 -12.49 -30.08 13.94
CA SER A 50 -11.22 -29.74 13.32
C SER A 50 -10.53 -30.99 12.73
N SER A 51 -9.87 -30.81 11.59
CA SER A 51 -9.15 -31.88 10.89
C SER A 51 -7.68 -31.91 11.32
N ASP A 52 -7.11 -33.12 11.36
CA ASP A 52 -5.69 -33.40 11.58
C ASP A 52 -4.78 -33.16 10.36
N ARG A 53 -5.32 -32.66 9.25
CA ARG A 53 -4.53 -32.29 8.07
C ARG A 53 -3.53 -31.18 8.40
N ALA A 54 -2.32 -31.33 7.86
CA ALA A 54 -1.25 -30.37 8.11
C ALA A 54 -1.59 -29.00 7.50
N GLY A 55 -1.46 -27.93 8.29
CA GLY A 55 -1.70 -26.57 7.81
C GLY A 55 -0.80 -26.17 6.64
N MET A 56 0.42 -26.69 6.58
CA MET A 56 1.36 -26.46 5.48
C MET A 56 0.85 -26.98 4.12
N GLU A 57 -0.10 -27.92 4.07
CA GLU A 57 -0.70 -28.36 2.80
C GLU A 57 -1.35 -27.21 2.02
N VAL A 58 -1.78 -26.13 2.69
CA VAL A 58 -2.33 -24.92 2.05
C VAL A 58 -1.32 -24.29 1.08
N LEU A 59 -0.03 -24.43 1.37
CA LEU A 59 1.07 -23.85 0.61
C LEU A 59 1.63 -24.83 -0.44
N ASN A 60 1.07 -26.03 -0.58
CA ASN A 60 1.58 -27.00 -1.54
C ASN A 60 1.32 -26.54 -2.99
N ASN A 61 2.40 -26.31 -3.75
CA ASN A 61 2.35 -25.90 -5.15
C ASN A 61 1.51 -24.64 -5.42
N PHE A 62 1.25 -23.80 -4.41
CA PHE A 62 0.42 -22.61 -4.58
C PHE A 62 1.04 -21.58 -5.56
N GLY A 63 2.36 -21.63 -5.76
CA GLY A 63 3.08 -20.82 -6.74
C GLY A 63 3.06 -21.33 -8.19
N ALA A 64 2.47 -22.51 -8.46
CA ALA A 64 2.56 -23.16 -9.77
C ALA A 64 1.59 -22.60 -10.84
N GLY A 65 0.61 -21.77 -10.44
CA GLY A 65 -0.48 -21.13 -11.20
C GLY A 65 -1.27 -22.03 -12.19
N VAL A 66 -2.20 -21.55 -13.01
CA VAL A 66 -3.23 -22.40 -13.66
C VAL A 66 -2.92 -23.22 -14.95
N LYS A 67 -1.69 -23.27 -15.46
CA LYS A 67 -1.39 -24.02 -16.71
C LYS A 67 -1.74 -25.52 -16.57
N GLY A 68 -2.52 -26.03 -17.52
CA GLY A 68 -2.99 -27.41 -17.57
C GLY A 68 -4.15 -27.74 -16.63
N MET A 69 -4.65 -26.75 -15.87
CA MET A 69 -5.82 -26.94 -15.03
C MET A 69 -7.10 -26.81 -15.84
N ARG A 70 -8.12 -27.61 -15.50
CA ARG A 70 -9.49 -27.44 -15.99
C ARG A 70 -10.25 -26.55 -15.02
N LEU A 71 -10.80 -25.43 -15.48
CA LEU A 71 -11.56 -24.50 -14.66
C LEU A 71 -13.03 -24.53 -15.08
N GLY A 72 -13.89 -24.96 -14.17
CA GLY A 72 -15.32 -25.09 -14.41
C GLY A 72 -16.04 -23.75 -14.29
N VAL A 73 -16.84 -23.39 -15.30
CA VAL A 73 -17.77 -22.26 -15.23
C VAL A 73 -19.19 -22.82 -15.16
N PRO A 74 -19.89 -22.66 -14.02
CA PRO A 74 -21.23 -23.20 -13.89
C PRO A 74 -22.20 -22.41 -14.76
N ARG A 75 -22.91 -23.10 -15.66
CA ARG A 75 -23.92 -22.47 -16.53
C ARG A 75 -24.97 -21.71 -15.72
N GLU A 76 -25.40 -22.29 -14.61
CA GLU A 76 -26.41 -21.71 -13.71
C GLU A 76 -25.90 -20.44 -12.99
N TYR A 77 -24.59 -20.24 -12.88
CA TYR A 77 -23.99 -19.03 -12.29
C TYR A 77 -23.67 -17.97 -13.35
N TYR A 78 -23.27 -18.42 -14.54
CA TYR A 78 -22.87 -17.55 -15.64
C TYR A 78 -24.01 -16.70 -16.19
N ASP A 79 -25.20 -17.29 -16.32
CA ASP A 79 -26.43 -16.61 -16.77
C ASP A 79 -27.46 -16.45 -15.64
N VAL A 80 -26.98 -16.26 -14.41
CA VAL A 80 -27.86 -16.06 -13.26
C VAL A 80 -28.75 -14.83 -13.48
N LYS A 81 -30.04 -14.96 -13.14
CA LYS A 81 -30.99 -13.86 -13.27
C LYS A 81 -30.55 -12.67 -12.41
N GLY A 82 -30.33 -11.52 -13.06
CA GLY A 82 -29.96 -10.27 -12.40
C GLY A 82 -28.46 -9.99 -12.33
N ILE A 83 -27.62 -10.76 -13.02
CA ILE A 83 -26.21 -10.40 -13.22
C ILE A 83 -26.10 -9.08 -14.01
N GLU A 84 -25.36 -8.12 -13.47
CA GLU A 84 -25.12 -6.83 -14.11
C GLU A 84 -24.18 -6.99 -15.30
N PRO A 85 -24.41 -6.29 -16.43
CA PRO A 85 -23.55 -6.40 -17.61
C PRO A 85 -22.07 -6.11 -17.33
N GLY A 86 -21.78 -5.13 -16.47
CA GLY A 86 -20.40 -4.80 -16.08
C GLY A 86 -19.74 -5.88 -15.23
N VAL A 87 -20.50 -6.56 -14.36
CA VAL A 87 -20.03 -7.73 -13.61
C VAL A 87 -19.75 -8.89 -14.56
N LYS A 88 -20.70 -9.22 -15.45
CA LYS A 88 -20.52 -10.29 -16.45
C LYS A 88 -19.29 -10.04 -17.32
N SER A 89 -19.14 -8.81 -17.83
CA SER A 89 -17.98 -8.42 -18.63
C SER A 89 -16.66 -8.58 -17.88
N ALA A 90 -16.60 -8.21 -16.60
CA ALA A 90 -15.40 -8.37 -15.78
C ALA A 90 -15.05 -9.85 -15.52
N ILE A 91 -16.06 -10.72 -15.41
CA ILE A 91 -15.86 -12.17 -15.28
C ILE A 91 -15.46 -12.81 -16.59
N ASP A 92 -16.07 -12.42 -17.71
CA ASP A 92 -15.66 -12.85 -19.05
C ASP A 92 -14.20 -12.52 -19.30
N ALA A 93 -13.80 -11.30 -18.94
CA ALA A 93 -12.42 -10.83 -18.99
C ALA A 93 -11.49 -11.67 -18.09
N ALA A 94 -11.90 -11.97 -16.85
CA ALA A 94 -11.14 -12.83 -15.95
C ALA A 94 -11.01 -14.28 -16.47
N LEU A 95 -12.06 -14.85 -17.05
CA LEU A 95 -12.06 -16.19 -17.63
C LEU A 95 -11.22 -16.25 -18.91
N ALA A 96 -11.28 -15.22 -19.74
CA ALA A 96 -10.44 -15.09 -20.91
C ALA A 96 -8.97 -15.02 -20.52
N VAL A 97 -8.65 -14.22 -19.49
CA VAL A 97 -7.36 -14.27 -18.80
C VAL A 97 -7.09 -15.72 -18.40
N LEU A 98 -7.81 -16.38 -17.51
CA LEU A 98 -7.54 -17.79 -17.13
C LEU A 98 -7.36 -18.79 -18.30
N ARG A 99 -8.10 -18.68 -19.41
CA ARG A 99 -7.86 -19.48 -20.63
C ARG A 99 -6.50 -19.21 -21.23
N THR A 100 -6.19 -17.92 -21.38
CA THR A 100 -4.87 -17.49 -21.85
C THR A 100 -3.81 -18.10 -20.94
N GLN A 101 -4.06 -18.13 -19.63
CA GLN A 101 -3.22 -18.65 -18.56
C GLN A 101 -2.82 -20.14 -18.69
N GLY A 102 -3.37 -20.82 -19.69
CA GLY A 102 -3.12 -22.22 -20.01
C GLY A 102 -4.08 -23.14 -19.28
N ALA A 103 -5.09 -22.58 -18.62
CA ALA A 103 -6.21 -23.34 -18.11
C ALA A 103 -7.21 -23.64 -19.23
N GLU A 104 -7.78 -24.84 -19.17
CA GLU A 104 -8.91 -25.22 -20.00
C GLU A 104 -10.19 -24.80 -19.27
N VAL A 105 -10.87 -23.76 -19.75
CA VAL A 105 -12.16 -23.37 -19.17
C VAL A 105 -13.26 -24.24 -19.78
N VAL A 106 -13.90 -25.03 -18.92
CA VAL A 106 -14.96 -25.97 -19.28
C VAL A 106 -16.29 -25.52 -18.68
N GLU A 107 -17.37 -25.67 -19.44
CA GLU A 107 -18.70 -25.50 -18.86
C GLU A 107 -18.98 -26.68 -17.91
N VAL A 108 -19.48 -26.37 -16.71
CA VAL A 108 -20.00 -27.36 -15.77
C VAL A 108 -21.44 -27.02 -15.40
N SER A 109 -22.18 -27.98 -14.84
CA SER A 109 -23.57 -27.76 -14.44
C SER A 109 -23.77 -28.03 -12.96
N LEU A 110 -24.50 -27.13 -12.30
CA LEU A 110 -24.94 -27.20 -10.91
C LEU A 110 -26.48 -27.12 -10.86
N PRO A 111 -27.18 -28.20 -11.29
CA PRO A 111 -28.62 -28.16 -11.59
C PRO A 111 -29.52 -27.81 -10.40
N HIS A 112 -29.07 -28.02 -9.16
CA HIS A 112 -29.87 -27.71 -7.96
C HIS A 112 -29.59 -26.31 -7.38
N THR A 113 -28.88 -25.45 -8.11
CA THR A 113 -28.54 -24.06 -7.71
C THR A 113 -29.75 -23.26 -7.24
N ASP A 114 -30.88 -23.34 -7.96
CA ASP A 114 -32.09 -22.57 -7.66
C ASP A 114 -32.69 -22.90 -6.28
N TYR A 115 -32.43 -24.10 -5.77
CA TYR A 115 -32.88 -24.50 -4.43
C TYR A 115 -31.93 -24.03 -3.33
N GLY A 116 -30.72 -23.56 -3.67
CA GLY A 116 -29.68 -23.16 -2.71
C GLY A 116 -30.14 -22.03 -1.79
N LEU A 117 -30.84 -21.03 -2.33
CA LEU A 117 -31.38 -19.93 -1.53
C LEU A 117 -32.36 -20.44 -0.48
N ALA A 118 -33.35 -21.23 -0.89
CA ALA A 118 -34.36 -21.77 0.02
C ALA A 118 -33.75 -22.71 1.07
N ALA A 119 -32.83 -23.59 0.66
CA ALA A 119 -32.15 -24.51 1.56
C ALA A 119 -31.30 -23.77 2.60
N TYR A 120 -30.51 -22.79 2.17
CA TYR A 120 -29.69 -21.97 3.06
C TYR A 120 -30.54 -21.20 4.07
N TYR A 121 -31.62 -20.55 3.62
CA TYR A 121 -32.51 -19.77 4.49
C TYR A 121 -33.45 -20.63 5.36
N ILE A 122 -33.41 -21.96 5.25
CA ILE A 122 -34.00 -22.88 6.24
C ILE A 122 -32.92 -23.38 7.20
N ILE A 123 -31.79 -23.87 6.67
CA ILE A 123 -30.72 -24.48 7.47
C ILE A 123 -30.06 -23.44 8.37
N ALA A 124 -29.54 -22.34 7.81
CA ALA A 124 -28.78 -21.36 8.57
C ALA A 124 -29.65 -20.71 9.68
N PRO A 125 -30.90 -20.27 9.43
CA PRO A 125 -31.75 -19.76 10.50
C PRO A 125 -32.16 -20.81 11.54
N ALA A 126 -32.42 -22.06 11.15
CA ALA A 126 -32.73 -23.13 12.10
C ALA A 126 -31.54 -23.41 13.02
N GLU A 127 -30.34 -23.59 12.47
CA GLU A 127 -29.13 -23.77 13.27
C GLU A 127 -28.81 -22.55 14.13
N CYS A 128 -28.97 -21.34 13.56
CA CYS A 128 -28.83 -20.08 14.30
C CYS A 128 -29.79 -20.02 15.50
N SER A 129 -31.08 -20.34 15.31
CA SER A 129 -32.04 -20.36 16.42
C SER A 129 -31.68 -21.37 17.50
N SER A 130 -31.17 -22.55 17.11
CA SER A 130 -30.75 -23.60 18.05
C SER A 130 -29.50 -23.19 18.83
N ASN A 131 -28.52 -22.59 18.15
CA ASN A 131 -27.29 -22.09 18.76
C ASN A 131 -27.56 -20.89 19.67
N LEU A 132 -28.37 -19.93 19.21
CA LEU A 132 -28.80 -18.77 19.99
C LEU A 132 -29.60 -19.15 21.24
N ALA A 133 -30.26 -20.31 21.30
CA ALA A 133 -30.88 -20.78 22.54
C ALA A 133 -29.85 -20.99 23.67
N ARG A 134 -28.57 -21.17 23.35
CA ARG A 134 -27.47 -21.41 24.31
C ARG A 134 -26.74 -20.13 24.73
N PHE A 135 -26.95 -19.02 24.02
CA PHE A 135 -26.35 -17.73 24.34
C PHE A 135 -27.35 -16.92 25.17
N ASP A 136 -27.03 -16.77 26.46
CA ASP A 136 -27.88 -16.16 27.48
C ASP A 136 -27.40 -14.76 27.91
N GLY A 137 -26.35 -14.26 27.27
CA GLY A 137 -25.74 -12.97 27.60
C GLY A 137 -24.88 -13.00 28.86
N VAL A 138 -24.61 -14.16 29.46
CA VAL A 138 -23.82 -14.26 30.70
C VAL A 138 -22.32 -14.36 30.41
N ARG A 139 -21.92 -15.16 29.41
CA ARG A 139 -20.51 -15.35 29.04
C ARG A 139 -20.03 -14.41 27.94
N TYR A 140 -20.90 -14.11 26.96
CA TYR A 140 -20.57 -13.29 25.79
C TYR A 140 -21.77 -12.44 25.37
N GLY A 141 -21.52 -11.21 24.92
CA GLY A 141 -22.52 -10.31 24.35
C GLY A 141 -23.15 -9.35 25.35
N MET A 142 -24.19 -8.66 24.90
CA MET A 142 -25.00 -7.74 25.72
C MET A 142 -25.70 -8.54 26.83
N SER A 143 -25.74 -7.97 28.03
CA SER A 143 -26.44 -8.51 29.19
C SER A 143 -27.19 -7.39 29.88
N GLU A 144 -28.49 -7.53 30.07
CA GLU A 144 -29.24 -6.65 30.96
C GLU A 144 -28.97 -7.11 32.39
N VAL A 145 -28.40 -6.27 33.24
CA VAL A 145 -27.98 -6.69 34.60
C VAL A 145 -28.93 -6.21 35.71
N ASP A 146 -29.86 -5.31 35.37
CA ASP A 146 -30.80 -4.69 36.32
C ASP A 146 -32.19 -5.36 36.33
N ALA A 147 -32.30 -6.56 35.74
CA ALA A 147 -33.56 -7.29 35.70
C ALA A 147 -33.88 -7.92 37.07
N PRO A 148 -35.16 -7.93 37.50
CA PRO A 148 -35.55 -8.37 38.85
C PRO A 148 -35.33 -9.87 39.11
N ASN A 149 -35.12 -10.68 38.07
CA ASN A 149 -34.76 -12.10 38.17
C ASN A 149 -34.12 -12.57 36.86
N ILE A 150 -33.53 -13.77 36.89
CA ILE A 150 -32.81 -14.36 35.76
C ILE A 150 -33.67 -14.57 34.51
N THR A 151 -34.97 -14.86 34.67
CA THR A 151 -35.89 -15.04 33.54
C THR A 151 -36.12 -13.71 32.82
N GLU A 152 -36.43 -12.64 33.58
CA GLU A 152 -36.56 -11.28 33.03
C GLU A 152 -35.25 -10.79 32.42
N GLN A 153 -34.11 -11.15 33.03
CA GLN A 153 -32.78 -10.86 32.52
C GLN A 153 -32.59 -11.41 31.10
N TYR A 154 -32.91 -12.69 30.90
CA TYR A 154 -32.79 -13.35 29.61
C TYR A 154 -33.78 -12.80 28.58
N LEU A 155 -35.02 -12.51 28.99
CA LEU A 155 -36.05 -11.96 28.10
C LEU A 155 -35.68 -10.55 27.62
N GLU A 156 -35.29 -9.65 28.53
CA GLU A 156 -34.93 -8.27 28.19
C GLU A 156 -33.64 -8.19 27.37
N THR A 157 -32.62 -8.99 27.72
CA THR A 157 -31.38 -9.08 26.95
C THR A 157 -31.66 -9.47 25.50
N ARG A 158 -32.52 -10.48 25.27
CA ARG A 158 -32.92 -10.91 23.92
C ARG A 158 -33.80 -9.88 23.21
N ARG A 159 -34.70 -9.22 23.94
CA ARG A 159 -35.62 -8.20 23.41
C ARG A 159 -34.88 -6.91 23.01
N LYS A 160 -33.79 -6.55 23.66
CA LYS A 160 -33.01 -5.33 23.31
C LYS A 160 -31.86 -5.62 22.34
N GLY A 161 -31.20 -6.77 22.48
CA GLY A 161 -29.97 -7.08 21.74
C GLY A 161 -30.13 -7.39 20.25
N PHE A 162 -31.30 -7.85 19.78
CA PHE A 162 -31.49 -8.23 18.37
C PHE A 162 -32.31 -7.20 17.58
N GLY A 163 -31.82 -6.82 16.39
CA GLY A 163 -32.59 -6.04 15.42
C GLY A 163 -33.76 -6.82 14.79
N SER A 164 -34.66 -6.12 14.11
CA SER A 164 -35.89 -6.69 13.53
C SER A 164 -35.63 -7.85 12.55
N GLU A 165 -34.63 -7.73 11.68
CA GLU A 165 -34.29 -8.77 10.70
C GLU A 165 -33.69 -10.02 11.38
N VAL A 166 -32.84 -9.84 12.40
CA VAL A 166 -32.28 -10.96 13.16
C VAL A 166 -33.41 -11.72 13.87
N ARG A 167 -34.35 -11.00 14.51
CA ARG A 167 -35.52 -11.63 15.13
C ARG A 167 -36.36 -12.41 14.13
N ARG A 168 -36.59 -11.85 12.93
CA ARG A 168 -37.31 -12.54 11.85
C ARG A 168 -36.67 -13.88 11.52
N ARG A 169 -35.34 -13.91 11.31
CA ARG A 169 -34.59 -15.14 11.02
C ARG A 169 -34.67 -16.15 12.16
N VAL A 170 -34.51 -15.70 13.41
CA VAL A 170 -34.63 -16.57 14.59
C VAL A 170 -36.01 -17.21 14.67
N MET A 171 -37.09 -16.43 14.49
CA MET A 171 -38.46 -16.95 14.49
C MET A 171 -38.70 -17.97 13.38
N LEU A 172 -38.22 -17.71 12.16
CA LEU A 172 -38.33 -18.65 11.04
C LEU A 172 -37.57 -19.95 11.32
N GLY A 173 -36.36 -19.86 11.89
CA GLY A 173 -35.58 -21.01 12.30
C GLY A 173 -36.28 -21.88 13.35
N THR A 174 -36.80 -21.25 14.42
CA THR A 174 -37.56 -21.93 15.47
C THR A 174 -38.81 -22.61 14.91
N TYR A 175 -39.52 -21.94 13.99
CA TYR A 175 -40.68 -22.51 13.33
C TYR A 175 -40.32 -23.75 12.49
N ALA A 176 -39.23 -23.68 11.72
CA ALA A 176 -38.75 -24.81 10.93
C ALA A 176 -38.33 -26.02 11.79
N LEU A 177 -37.97 -25.80 13.06
CA LEU A 177 -37.62 -26.86 14.01
C LEU A 177 -38.80 -27.36 14.87
N SER A 178 -39.98 -26.75 14.73
CA SER A 178 -41.15 -27.12 15.53
C SER A 178 -41.67 -28.53 15.17
N SER A 179 -42.27 -29.21 16.15
CA SER A 179 -42.86 -30.55 15.95
C SER A 179 -43.84 -30.56 14.77
N GLY A 180 -43.71 -31.56 13.89
CA GLY A 180 -44.49 -31.68 12.65
C GLY A 180 -43.95 -30.87 11.44
N TYR A 181 -43.04 -29.91 11.67
CA TYR A 181 -42.45 -29.07 10.62
C TYR A 181 -40.97 -29.38 10.36
N TYR A 182 -40.28 -30.01 11.32
CA TYR A 182 -38.89 -30.44 11.18
C TYR A 182 -38.64 -31.27 9.91
N ASP A 183 -39.44 -32.32 9.71
CA ASP A 183 -39.31 -33.20 8.54
C ASP A 183 -39.68 -32.49 7.24
N ALA A 184 -40.71 -31.63 7.30
CA ALA A 184 -41.25 -30.92 6.16
C ALA A 184 -40.29 -29.85 5.61
N TYR A 185 -39.55 -29.18 6.49
CA TYR A 185 -38.66 -28.06 6.12
C TYR A 185 -37.19 -28.39 6.34
N TYR A 186 -36.75 -28.61 7.59
CA TYR A 186 -35.33 -28.73 7.90
C TYR A 186 -34.72 -29.99 7.30
N LEU A 187 -35.33 -31.16 7.50
CA LEU A 187 -34.85 -32.42 6.89
C LEU A 187 -34.89 -32.36 5.36
N LYS A 188 -35.94 -31.73 4.79
CA LYS A 188 -36.05 -31.53 3.35
C LYS A 188 -34.93 -30.61 2.82
N ALA A 189 -34.63 -29.53 3.50
CA ALA A 189 -33.53 -28.63 3.16
C ALA A 189 -32.17 -29.34 3.26
N GLN A 190 -31.97 -30.21 4.25
CA GLN A 190 -30.77 -31.06 4.32
C GLN A 190 -30.66 -32.02 3.13
N LYS A 191 -31.76 -32.64 2.71
CA LYS A 191 -31.78 -33.47 1.49
C LYS A 191 -31.39 -32.67 0.24
N VAL A 192 -31.89 -31.43 0.13
CA VAL A 192 -31.49 -30.50 -0.95
C VAL A 192 -30.01 -30.13 -0.87
N ARG A 193 -29.48 -29.85 0.33
CA ARG A 193 -28.03 -29.64 0.54
C ARG A 193 -27.20 -30.81 0.04
N THR A 194 -27.64 -32.04 0.26
CA THR A 194 -26.98 -33.24 -0.27
C THR A 194 -26.96 -33.26 -1.79
N LEU A 195 -28.05 -32.85 -2.45
CA LEU A 195 -28.09 -32.72 -3.90
C LEU A 195 -27.12 -31.65 -4.40
N ILE A 196 -27.11 -30.47 -3.78
CA ILE A 196 -26.17 -29.38 -4.12
C ILE A 196 -24.71 -29.83 -3.94
N LYS A 197 -24.39 -30.52 -2.84
CA LYS A 197 -23.04 -31.06 -2.65
C LYS A 197 -22.68 -32.05 -3.75
N ARG A 198 -23.61 -32.94 -4.12
CA ARG A 198 -23.40 -33.90 -5.20
C ARG A 198 -23.15 -33.20 -6.54
N ASP A 199 -23.85 -32.11 -6.83
CA ASP A 199 -23.60 -31.32 -8.05
C ASP A 199 -22.15 -30.81 -8.11
N PHE A 200 -21.63 -30.26 -7.01
CA PHE A 200 -20.23 -29.86 -6.92
C PHE A 200 -19.27 -31.05 -7.05
N ASP A 201 -19.55 -32.17 -6.38
CA ASP A 201 -18.74 -33.38 -6.47
C ASP A 201 -18.68 -33.91 -7.92
N GLU A 202 -19.77 -33.85 -8.68
CA GLU A 202 -19.80 -34.20 -10.10
C GLU A 202 -19.09 -33.15 -10.98
N ALA A 203 -19.19 -31.86 -10.67
CA ALA A 203 -18.49 -30.80 -11.37
C ALA A 203 -16.96 -30.92 -11.21
N PHE A 204 -16.47 -31.21 -10.01
CA PHE A 204 -15.02 -31.38 -9.76
C PHE A 204 -14.43 -32.67 -10.35
N LYS A 205 -15.23 -33.60 -10.86
CA LYS A 205 -14.72 -34.69 -11.73
C LYS A 205 -14.28 -34.16 -13.10
N GLN A 206 -14.85 -33.03 -13.53
CA GLN A 206 -14.64 -32.42 -14.84
C GLN A 206 -13.67 -31.24 -14.78
N CYS A 207 -13.48 -30.63 -13.60
CA CYS A 207 -12.61 -29.47 -13.41
C CYS A 207 -11.83 -29.54 -12.08
N ASP A 208 -10.69 -28.87 -12.01
CA ASP A 208 -9.83 -28.77 -10.83
C ASP A 208 -10.30 -27.67 -9.86
N ALA A 209 -10.92 -26.61 -10.39
CA ALA A 209 -11.54 -25.53 -9.62
C ALA A 209 -12.72 -24.95 -10.40
N ILE A 210 -13.63 -24.28 -9.70
CA ILE A 210 -14.78 -23.59 -10.28
C ILE A 210 -14.57 -22.09 -10.18
N VAL A 211 -14.88 -21.35 -11.24
CA VAL A 211 -14.70 -19.89 -11.31
C VAL A 211 -16.04 -19.22 -11.68
N SER A 212 -16.40 -18.16 -10.96
CA SER A 212 -17.64 -17.40 -11.19
C SER A 212 -17.53 -15.96 -10.67
N ALA A 213 -18.57 -15.15 -10.86
CA ALA A 213 -18.72 -13.93 -10.06
C ALA A 213 -18.92 -14.26 -8.57
N THR A 214 -18.43 -13.41 -7.68
CA THR A 214 -18.75 -13.50 -6.24
C THR A 214 -20.19 -13.04 -5.96
N SER A 215 -20.64 -12.00 -6.67
CA SER A 215 -21.99 -11.43 -6.57
C SER A 215 -22.49 -11.08 -7.97
N PRO A 216 -23.80 -11.20 -8.26
CA PRO A 216 -24.37 -10.77 -9.53
C PRO A 216 -24.29 -9.25 -9.76
N THR A 217 -24.17 -8.45 -8.69
CA THR A 217 -24.14 -6.98 -8.75
C THR A 217 -22.94 -6.42 -7.98
N VAL A 218 -22.52 -5.19 -8.31
CA VAL A 218 -21.60 -4.44 -7.43
C VAL A 218 -22.28 -3.98 -6.14
N ALA A 219 -21.49 -3.43 -5.21
CA ALA A 219 -21.99 -2.95 -3.93
C ALA A 219 -23.03 -1.82 -4.13
N PHE A 220 -24.11 -1.85 -3.34
CA PHE A 220 -25.17 -0.85 -3.38
C PHE A 220 -25.08 0.09 -2.16
N PRO A 221 -25.57 1.35 -2.25
CA PRO A 221 -25.52 2.30 -1.15
C PRO A 221 -26.18 1.77 0.13
N ILE A 222 -25.64 2.13 1.29
CA ILE A 222 -26.19 1.76 2.60
C ILE A 222 -27.65 2.22 2.69
N GLY A 223 -28.52 1.33 3.16
CA GLY A 223 -29.96 1.59 3.31
C GLY A 223 -30.79 1.34 2.05
N SER A 224 -30.16 1.16 0.87
CA SER A 224 -30.86 0.73 -0.33
C SER A 224 -31.24 -0.76 -0.27
N LYS A 225 -32.24 -1.17 -1.07
CA LYS A 225 -32.79 -2.55 -1.11
C LYS A 225 -33.40 -3.07 0.22
N THR A 226 -33.48 -2.26 1.27
CA THR A 226 -34.02 -2.65 2.60
C THR A 226 -35.52 -2.91 2.63
N GLN A 227 -36.29 -2.34 1.70
CA GLN A 227 -37.74 -2.54 1.62
C GLN A 227 -38.15 -3.93 1.09
N ASN A 228 -37.26 -4.61 0.34
CA ASN A 228 -37.47 -5.97 -0.14
C ASN A 228 -36.29 -6.88 0.25
N PRO A 229 -36.39 -7.63 1.36
CA PRO A 229 -35.32 -8.52 1.83
C PRO A 229 -34.85 -9.54 0.79
N LEU A 230 -35.74 -10.01 -0.10
CA LEU A 230 -35.37 -10.96 -1.16
C LEU A 230 -34.34 -10.36 -2.13
N SER A 231 -34.45 -9.07 -2.43
CA SER A 231 -33.49 -8.37 -3.29
C SER A 231 -32.09 -8.28 -2.69
N MET A 232 -31.98 -8.27 -1.35
CA MET A 232 -30.69 -8.37 -0.67
C MET A 232 -30.13 -9.79 -0.73
N TYR A 233 -30.99 -10.81 -0.60
CA TYR A 233 -30.54 -12.21 -0.53
C TYR A 233 -30.08 -12.75 -1.87
N LEU A 234 -30.61 -12.20 -2.96
CA LEU A 234 -30.16 -12.54 -4.31
C LEU A 234 -28.71 -12.12 -4.59
N CYS A 235 -28.13 -11.20 -3.80
CA CYS A 235 -26.69 -10.88 -3.92
C CYS A 235 -25.80 -12.05 -3.48
N ASP A 236 -26.28 -12.93 -2.59
CA ASP A 236 -25.51 -14.05 -2.07
C ASP A 236 -25.58 -15.29 -2.97
N VAL A 237 -26.49 -15.31 -3.96
CA VAL A 237 -26.92 -16.52 -4.69
C VAL A 237 -25.78 -17.36 -5.26
N LEU A 238 -24.69 -16.72 -5.68
CA LEU A 238 -23.51 -17.36 -6.28
C LEU A 238 -22.54 -17.98 -5.27
N THR A 239 -22.68 -17.66 -3.98
CA THR A 239 -21.80 -18.15 -2.91
C THR A 239 -22.48 -19.21 -2.03
N LEU A 240 -23.82 -19.22 -1.98
CA LEU A 240 -24.59 -20.11 -1.11
C LEU A 240 -24.34 -21.60 -1.38
N GLY A 241 -24.23 -21.99 -2.66
CA GLY A 241 -23.98 -23.37 -3.03
C GLY A 241 -22.67 -23.90 -2.44
N GLY A 242 -21.58 -23.16 -2.61
CA GLY A 242 -20.27 -23.52 -2.06
C GLY A 242 -20.25 -23.54 -0.52
N ASN A 243 -21.04 -22.68 0.13
CA ASN A 243 -21.21 -22.69 1.59
C ASN A 243 -21.96 -23.94 2.05
N LEU A 244 -23.07 -24.28 1.41
CA LEU A 244 -23.86 -25.50 1.69
C LEU A 244 -23.03 -26.77 1.46
N ALA A 245 -22.18 -26.79 0.44
CA ALA A 245 -21.29 -27.92 0.15
C ALA A 245 -20.05 -27.98 1.06
N GLY A 246 -19.76 -26.94 1.86
CA GLY A 246 -18.61 -26.91 2.77
C GLY A 246 -17.25 -26.73 2.09
N LEU A 247 -17.23 -26.16 0.89
CA LEU A 247 -16.06 -26.06 0.01
C LEU A 247 -15.16 -24.86 0.35
N PRO A 248 -13.86 -24.88 0.02
CA PRO A 248 -13.03 -23.68 0.08
C PRO A 248 -13.35 -22.71 -1.06
N GLY A 249 -13.22 -21.41 -0.81
CA GLY A 249 -13.42 -20.37 -1.81
C GLY A 249 -12.72 -19.05 -1.51
N ILE A 250 -12.21 -18.37 -2.54
CA ILE A 250 -11.65 -17.02 -2.44
C ILE A 250 -12.42 -16.07 -3.35
N SER A 251 -12.52 -14.81 -2.94
CA SER A 251 -12.93 -13.70 -3.80
C SER A 251 -11.74 -12.77 -3.97
N VAL A 252 -11.32 -12.51 -5.20
CA VAL A 252 -10.28 -11.52 -5.53
C VAL A 252 -10.83 -10.47 -6.49
N PRO A 253 -10.39 -9.20 -6.42
CA PRO A 253 -10.81 -8.18 -7.38
C PRO A 253 -10.38 -8.56 -8.81
N CYS A 254 -11.29 -8.49 -9.78
CA CYS A 254 -11.00 -8.81 -11.19
C CYS A 254 -11.37 -7.70 -12.18
N GLY A 255 -11.69 -6.52 -11.67
CA GLY A 255 -12.09 -5.36 -12.45
C GLY A 255 -12.99 -4.45 -11.63
N THR A 256 -13.58 -3.47 -12.31
CA THR A 256 -14.56 -2.55 -11.72
C THR A 256 -15.78 -2.39 -12.61
N SER A 257 -16.95 -2.21 -12.00
CA SER A 257 -18.17 -1.76 -12.67
C SER A 257 -18.71 -0.56 -11.89
N ASP A 258 -19.04 0.52 -12.60
CA ASP A 258 -19.49 1.79 -11.98
C ASP A 258 -18.55 2.34 -10.90
N GLY A 259 -17.24 2.16 -11.10
CA GLY A 259 -16.20 2.58 -10.14
C GLY A 259 -16.09 1.72 -8.88
N LEU A 260 -16.87 0.63 -8.78
CA LEU A 260 -16.85 -0.30 -7.65
C LEU A 260 -16.20 -1.63 -8.03
N PRO A 261 -15.52 -2.32 -7.10
CA PRO A 261 -14.80 -3.55 -7.40
C PRO A 261 -15.75 -4.71 -7.72
N VAL A 262 -15.40 -5.48 -8.75
CA VAL A 262 -16.04 -6.77 -9.08
C VAL A 262 -15.17 -7.90 -8.51
N GLY A 263 -15.79 -8.84 -7.80
CA GLY A 263 -15.12 -10.01 -7.25
C GLY A 263 -15.19 -11.22 -8.18
N LEU A 264 -14.03 -11.82 -8.47
CA LEU A 264 -13.89 -13.15 -9.03
C LEU A 264 -13.88 -14.17 -7.89
N GLN A 265 -14.87 -15.04 -7.87
CA GLN A 265 -14.93 -16.18 -6.98
C GLN A 265 -14.18 -17.36 -7.62
N VAL A 266 -13.30 -17.98 -6.84
CA VAL A 266 -12.72 -19.29 -7.16
C VAL A 266 -13.10 -20.25 -6.04
N LEU A 267 -13.75 -21.35 -6.40
CA LEU A 267 -14.10 -22.46 -5.50
C LEU A 267 -13.24 -23.68 -5.80
N GLY A 268 -12.73 -24.32 -4.76
CA GLY A 268 -11.96 -25.55 -4.89
C GLY A 268 -12.76 -26.78 -4.45
N PRO A 269 -12.30 -27.99 -4.79
CA PRO A 269 -12.83 -29.20 -4.17
C PRO A 269 -12.54 -29.19 -2.66
N GLN A 270 -13.20 -30.10 -1.94
CA GLN A 270 -12.94 -30.26 -0.51
C GLN A 270 -11.44 -30.48 -0.25
N TRP A 271 -10.86 -29.69 0.64
CA TRP A 271 -9.42 -29.62 0.95
C TRP A 271 -8.51 -29.06 -0.15
N GLY A 272 -9.08 -28.42 -1.17
CA GLY A 272 -8.37 -27.82 -2.30
C GLY A 272 -7.97 -26.36 -2.13
N GLU A 273 -7.69 -25.88 -0.91
CA GLU A 273 -7.33 -24.47 -0.67
C GLU A 273 -6.10 -24.05 -1.48
N ASN A 274 -5.11 -24.94 -1.61
CA ASN A 274 -3.92 -24.69 -2.40
C ASN A 274 -4.25 -24.46 -3.88
N VAL A 275 -5.24 -25.16 -4.42
CA VAL A 275 -5.75 -24.97 -5.79
C VAL A 275 -6.46 -23.63 -5.92
N VAL A 276 -7.30 -23.26 -4.96
CA VAL A 276 -7.98 -21.96 -4.92
C VAL A 276 -6.98 -20.80 -4.89
N LEU A 277 -5.97 -20.89 -4.03
CA LEU A 277 -4.93 -19.87 -3.87
C LEU A 277 -4.03 -19.78 -5.11
N ARG A 278 -3.79 -20.91 -5.79
CA ARG A 278 -3.02 -21.00 -7.04
C ARG A 278 -3.66 -20.25 -8.19
N VAL A 279 -4.99 -20.15 -8.23
CA VAL A 279 -5.80 -19.50 -9.28
C VAL A 279 -6.00 -17.99 -9.03
N ALA A 280 -5.39 -17.40 -8.00
CA ALA A 280 -5.72 -16.03 -7.57
C ALA A 280 -4.56 -14.97 -7.62
N ARG A 281 -3.40 -15.22 -8.27
CA ARG A 281 -2.11 -14.49 -8.06
C ARG A 281 -1.52 -13.75 -9.31
N VAL A 282 -1.01 -12.48 -9.19
CA VAL A 282 -0.48 -11.55 -10.26
C VAL A 282 1.05 -11.22 -10.16
N VAL A 283 1.77 -10.63 -11.18
CA VAL A 283 3.25 -10.28 -11.23
C VAL A 283 3.61 -9.01 -12.08
N ILE A 284 4.59 -8.16 -11.66
CA ILE A 284 5.13 -6.91 -12.27
C ILE A 284 6.66 -6.76 -11.98
N GLY A 285 7.46 -6.11 -12.86
CA GLY A 285 8.86 -5.70 -12.61
C GLY A 285 9.18 -4.24 -12.94
N MET A 286 10.28 -3.68 -12.41
CA MET A 286 10.64 -2.25 -12.52
C MET A 286 12.10 -2.03 -12.92
N GLU A 287 12.31 -1.04 -13.77
CA GLU A 287 13.62 -0.47 -14.08
C GLU A 287 13.58 1.03 -13.75
N VAL A 288 14.59 1.52 -13.03
CA VAL A 288 14.64 2.92 -12.59
C VAL A 288 15.96 3.53 -12.99
N HIS A 289 15.91 4.59 -13.79
CA HIS A 289 17.07 5.39 -14.17
C HIS A 289 17.17 6.60 -13.26
N VAL A 290 18.33 6.81 -12.66
CA VAL A 290 18.60 7.87 -11.68
C VAL A 290 19.87 8.60 -12.05
N GLN A 291 19.80 9.92 -12.14
CA GLN A 291 20.97 10.78 -12.35
C GLN A 291 21.75 10.94 -11.02
N PRO A 292 22.98 10.43 -10.91
CA PRO A 292 23.81 10.64 -9.72
C PRO A 292 24.18 12.11 -9.52
N ARG A 293 24.28 12.54 -8.26
CA ARG A 293 24.70 13.89 -7.88
C ARG A 293 26.19 14.08 -8.13
N THR A 294 26.53 14.75 -9.23
CA THR A 294 27.91 14.96 -9.69
C THR A 294 28.10 16.38 -10.20
N ARG A 295 29.35 16.86 -10.19
CA ARG A 295 29.70 18.19 -10.72
C ARG A 295 29.98 18.18 -12.22
N SER A 296 30.51 17.07 -12.72
CA SER A 296 30.88 16.87 -14.12
C SER A 296 30.19 15.65 -14.71
N LYS A 297 30.16 15.58 -16.04
CA LYS A 297 29.65 14.44 -16.81
C LYS A 297 30.36 13.11 -16.49
N MET A 298 29.80 12.01 -16.98
CA MET A 298 30.25 10.65 -16.66
C MET A 298 31.63 10.34 -17.21
N PHE A 299 31.93 10.85 -18.41
CA PHE A 299 33.14 10.51 -19.15
C PHE A 299 33.95 11.74 -19.61
N CYS A 300 33.57 12.95 -19.19
CA CYS A 300 34.27 14.19 -19.53
C CYS A 300 34.12 15.27 -18.44
N GLY A 301 34.83 16.38 -18.61
CA GLY A 301 34.90 17.48 -17.63
C GLY A 301 33.75 18.51 -17.70
N CYS A 302 32.82 18.39 -18.64
CA CYS A 302 31.71 19.34 -18.76
C CYS A 302 30.85 19.36 -17.50
N ALA A 303 30.33 20.53 -17.14
CA ALA A 303 29.32 20.66 -16.11
C ALA A 303 28.01 19.95 -16.49
N ILE A 304 27.22 19.62 -15.46
CA ILE A 304 25.84 19.17 -15.64
C ILE A 304 24.98 20.44 -15.78
N GLY A 305 24.34 20.63 -16.94
CA GLY A 305 23.49 21.79 -17.19
C GLY A 305 22.21 21.78 -16.35
N GLU A 306 21.66 22.97 -16.10
CA GLU A 306 20.39 23.16 -15.42
C GLU A 306 19.22 23.23 -16.42
N LEU A 307 18.00 23.04 -15.92
CA LEU A 307 16.80 23.16 -16.74
C LEU A 307 16.65 24.62 -17.20
N GLY A 308 16.68 24.85 -18.51
CA GLY A 308 16.51 26.18 -19.11
C GLY A 308 17.81 26.79 -19.64
N ASP A 309 18.95 26.14 -19.43
CA ASP A 309 20.21 26.55 -20.05
C ASP A 309 20.11 26.54 -21.59
N ALA A 310 20.87 27.43 -22.23
CA ALA A 310 20.90 27.52 -23.69
C ALA A 310 21.40 26.19 -24.31
N PRO A 311 20.78 25.71 -25.40
CA PRO A 311 21.14 24.44 -26.03
C PRO A 311 22.62 24.37 -26.41
N ASN A 312 23.22 23.19 -26.25
CA ASN A 312 24.60 22.90 -26.65
C ASN A 312 25.67 23.85 -26.05
N THR A 313 25.48 24.32 -24.82
CA THR A 313 26.45 25.14 -24.07
C THR A 313 27.29 24.34 -23.06
N HIS A 314 26.82 23.15 -22.67
CA HIS A 314 27.49 22.24 -21.73
C HIS A 314 28.09 21.03 -22.46
N VAL A 315 28.87 21.30 -23.50
CA VAL A 315 29.43 20.27 -24.39
C VAL A 315 30.94 20.41 -24.55
N CYS A 316 31.60 19.32 -24.91
CA CYS A 316 33.01 19.25 -25.30
C CYS A 316 33.17 18.17 -26.38
N GLU A 317 34.37 18.07 -26.93
CA GLU A 317 34.74 17.12 -27.98
C GLU A 317 34.39 15.67 -27.60
N VAL A 318 34.54 15.30 -26.32
CA VAL A 318 34.27 13.95 -25.82
C VAL A 318 32.78 13.62 -25.86
N CYS A 319 31.92 14.46 -25.27
CA CYS A 319 30.48 14.20 -25.25
C CYS A 319 29.81 14.49 -26.60
N LEU A 320 30.46 15.25 -27.48
CA LEU A 320 30.09 15.40 -28.89
C LEU A 320 30.57 14.22 -29.76
N GLY A 321 31.36 13.29 -29.23
CA GLY A 321 31.85 12.13 -29.97
C GLY A 321 32.75 12.48 -31.16
N LEU A 322 33.57 13.54 -31.06
CA LEU A 322 34.47 13.94 -32.14
C LEU A 322 35.59 12.90 -32.37
N PRO A 323 36.13 12.77 -33.60
CA PRO A 323 37.21 11.84 -33.88
C PRO A 323 38.45 12.08 -33.00
N GLY A 324 38.96 11.02 -32.36
CA GLY A 324 40.20 11.05 -31.57
C GLY A 324 40.03 11.31 -30.06
N VAL A 325 38.81 11.45 -29.57
CA VAL A 325 38.52 11.66 -28.14
C VAL A 325 38.43 10.35 -27.37
N LEU A 326 38.70 10.39 -26.06
CA LEU A 326 38.64 9.22 -25.16
C LEU A 326 37.80 9.52 -23.91
N PRO A 327 36.98 8.58 -23.43
CA PRO A 327 36.19 8.72 -22.21
C PRO A 327 37.02 8.52 -20.93
N VAL A 328 36.76 9.32 -19.88
CA VAL A 328 37.39 9.17 -18.56
C VAL A 328 36.34 9.03 -17.45
N PRO A 329 36.21 7.86 -16.80
CA PRO A 329 35.17 7.61 -15.79
C PRO A 329 35.18 8.59 -14.61
N ASN A 330 33.98 9.05 -14.24
CA ASN A 330 33.78 9.95 -13.12
C ASN A 330 33.75 9.20 -11.77
N LYS A 331 34.76 9.47 -10.92
CA LYS A 331 34.85 8.87 -9.58
C LYS A 331 33.64 9.12 -8.69
N ALA A 332 33.02 10.31 -8.76
CA ALA A 332 31.86 10.64 -7.95
C ALA A 332 30.60 9.86 -8.38
N ALA A 333 30.45 9.60 -9.68
CA ALA A 333 29.37 8.74 -10.18
C ALA A 333 29.56 7.28 -9.73
N VAL A 334 30.80 6.77 -9.79
CA VAL A 334 31.16 5.44 -9.26
C VAL A 334 30.85 5.37 -7.76
N GLU A 335 31.27 6.36 -6.97
CA GLU A 335 30.98 6.43 -5.54
C GLU A 335 29.47 6.41 -5.25
N ALA A 336 28.67 7.20 -5.97
CA ALA A 336 27.22 7.23 -5.81
C ALA A 336 26.56 5.88 -6.14
N CYS A 337 27.03 5.19 -7.19
CA CYS A 337 26.57 3.86 -7.55
C CYS A 337 26.91 2.83 -6.46
N LEU A 338 28.15 2.85 -5.94
CA LEU A 338 28.59 1.92 -4.90
C LEU A 338 27.87 2.17 -3.57
N LYS A 339 27.61 3.42 -3.18
CA LYS A 339 26.78 3.74 -2.00
C LYS A 339 25.37 3.19 -2.15
N THR A 340 24.76 3.37 -3.32
CA THR A 340 23.43 2.83 -3.62
C THR A 340 23.42 1.31 -3.52
N ALA A 341 24.41 0.64 -4.13
CA ALA A 341 24.57 -0.81 -4.05
C ALA A 341 24.74 -1.31 -2.60
N LEU A 342 25.60 -0.67 -1.81
CA LEU A 342 25.80 -1.01 -0.40
C LEU A 342 24.52 -0.82 0.43
N ALA A 343 23.80 0.27 0.20
CA ALA A 343 22.56 0.60 0.91
C ALA A 343 21.41 -0.36 0.56
N LEU A 344 21.37 -0.89 -0.67
CA LEU A 344 20.46 -1.94 -1.11
C LEU A 344 20.94 -3.35 -0.75
N GLY A 345 22.08 -3.47 -0.05
CA GLY A 345 22.66 -4.76 0.34
C GLY A 345 23.08 -5.63 -0.86
N CYS A 346 23.41 -5.01 -2.01
CA CYS A 346 23.90 -5.73 -3.18
C CYS A 346 25.29 -6.33 -2.95
N GLU A 347 25.57 -7.41 -3.69
CA GLU A 347 26.90 -7.98 -3.88
C GLU A 347 27.70 -7.11 -4.86
N ILE A 348 28.93 -6.74 -4.46
CA ILE A 348 29.83 -5.91 -5.27
C ILE A 348 31.03 -6.74 -5.71
N PRO A 349 31.20 -7.01 -7.02
CA PRO A 349 32.32 -7.79 -7.52
C PRO A 349 33.65 -7.09 -7.24
N ARG A 350 34.77 -7.83 -7.29
CA ARG A 350 36.11 -7.23 -7.15
C ARG A 350 36.51 -6.45 -8.41
N HIS A 351 36.04 -6.89 -9.56
CA HIS A 351 36.32 -6.28 -10.85
C HIS A 351 35.01 -6.02 -11.58
N THR A 352 34.94 -4.90 -12.29
CA THR A 352 33.81 -4.52 -13.15
C THR A 352 34.35 -3.83 -14.40
N LYS A 353 33.53 -3.71 -15.44
CA LYS A 353 33.93 -3.05 -16.69
C LYS A 353 32.77 -2.28 -17.30
N PHE A 354 33.11 -1.37 -18.23
CA PHE A 354 32.15 -0.73 -19.10
C PHE A 354 32.07 -1.47 -20.44
N ASP A 355 30.94 -1.30 -21.11
CA ASP A 355 30.59 -1.92 -22.37
C ASP A 355 29.95 -0.88 -23.30
N ARG A 356 30.11 -1.07 -24.60
CA ARG A 356 29.40 -0.27 -25.60
C ARG A 356 28.07 -0.92 -25.95
N LYS A 357 26.98 -0.18 -25.76
CA LYS A 357 25.64 -0.49 -26.28
C LYS A 357 25.46 0.27 -27.60
N ASN A 358 25.58 -0.42 -28.73
CA ASN A 358 25.66 0.22 -30.05
C ASN A 358 24.26 0.41 -30.65
N TYR A 359 23.85 1.66 -30.87
CA TYR A 359 22.66 2.02 -31.64
C TYR A 359 22.82 3.44 -32.18
N MET A 360 22.24 3.71 -33.35
CA MET A 360 22.36 5.01 -34.01
C MET A 360 21.10 5.84 -33.75
N TYR A 361 21.26 6.95 -33.05
CA TYR A 361 20.17 7.90 -32.83
C TYR A 361 20.72 9.34 -32.73
N PRO A 362 20.01 10.38 -33.21
CA PRO A 362 20.58 11.73 -33.29
C PRO A 362 20.97 12.37 -31.95
N ASP A 363 20.41 11.90 -30.84
CA ASP A 363 20.76 12.36 -29.49
C ASP A 363 21.97 11.63 -28.87
N LEU A 364 22.52 10.63 -29.58
CA LEU A 364 23.64 9.82 -29.16
C LEU A 364 24.81 9.99 -30.15
N PRO A 365 25.63 11.04 -29.98
CA PRO A 365 26.58 11.46 -31.02
C PRO A 365 27.68 10.42 -31.31
N LYS A 366 28.02 9.56 -30.34
CA LYS A 366 29.03 8.50 -30.51
C LYS A 366 28.54 7.31 -31.36
N GLY A 367 27.23 7.17 -31.57
CA GLY A 367 26.64 5.96 -32.17
C GLY A 367 26.68 4.72 -31.26
N TYR A 368 27.08 4.90 -30.01
CA TYR A 368 27.01 3.92 -28.93
C TYR A 368 26.94 4.61 -27.57
N GLN A 369 26.23 4.00 -26.64
CA GLN A 369 26.12 4.42 -25.24
C GLN A 369 27.09 3.59 -24.42
N ILE A 370 27.96 4.23 -23.64
CA ILE A 370 28.79 3.52 -22.67
C ILE A 370 27.90 3.14 -21.47
N SER A 371 27.78 1.84 -21.21
CA SER A 371 26.95 1.25 -20.14
C SER A 371 27.72 0.06 -19.51
N GLN A 372 27.05 -0.85 -18.81
CA GLN A 372 27.64 -2.09 -18.31
C GLN A 372 26.74 -3.26 -18.65
N TYR A 373 27.28 -4.41 -19.06
CA TYR A 373 26.48 -5.56 -19.48
C TYR A 373 26.62 -6.77 -18.56
N ASP A 374 27.62 -7.62 -18.76
CA ASP A 374 27.81 -8.91 -18.09
C ASP A 374 28.50 -8.80 -16.71
N LEU A 375 29.29 -7.74 -16.49
CA LEU A 375 29.98 -7.47 -15.22
C LEU A 375 29.58 -6.11 -14.63
N PRO A 376 28.30 -5.92 -14.21
CA PRO A 376 27.82 -4.67 -13.65
C PRO A 376 28.49 -4.33 -12.31
N MET A 377 28.33 -3.07 -11.87
CA MET A 377 28.87 -2.59 -10.60
C MET A 377 28.38 -3.38 -9.37
N SER A 378 27.17 -3.96 -9.44
CA SER A 378 26.60 -4.75 -8.35
C SER A 378 25.43 -5.62 -8.81
N ILE A 379 25.15 -6.68 -8.05
CA ILE A 379 24.04 -7.62 -8.27
C ILE A 379 23.38 -8.03 -6.95
N ASN A 380 22.20 -8.65 -7.00
CA ASN A 380 21.59 -9.37 -5.87
C ASN A 380 21.38 -8.51 -4.59
N GLY A 381 20.65 -7.41 -4.71
CA GLY A 381 20.23 -6.59 -3.56
C GLY A 381 18.76 -6.76 -3.19
N HIS A 382 18.26 -5.90 -2.31
CA HIS A 382 16.84 -5.76 -2.01
C HIS A 382 16.49 -4.37 -1.48
N LEU A 383 15.21 -4.01 -1.58
CA LEU A 383 14.62 -2.84 -0.93
C LEU A 383 13.39 -3.27 -0.13
N ASP A 384 13.29 -2.84 1.12
CA ASP A 384 12.11 -3.09 1.96
C ASP A 384 11.00 -2.08 1.64
N VAL A 385 9.89 -2.57 1.09
CA VAL A 385 8.71 -1.76 0.71
C VAL A 385 7.49 -2.32 1.42
N GLY A 386 6.83 -1.52 2.26
CA GLY A 386 5.61 -1.94 2.96
C GLY A 386 5.76 -3.17 3.87
N GLY A 387 6.97 -3.45 4.36
CA GLY A 387 7.29 -4.64 5.16
C GLY A 387 7.68 -5.88 4.35
N ARG A 388 7.79 -5.77 3.02
CA ARG A 388 8.21 -6.84 2.11
C ARG A 388 9.52 -6.49 1.40
N LYS A 389 10.36 -7.50 1.19
CA LYS A 389 11.58 -7.37 0.38
C LYS A 389 11.28 -7.46 -1.11
N VAL A 390 11.54 -6.38 -1.84
CA VAL A 390 11.59 -6.36 -3.31
C VAL A 390 13.03 -6.59 -3.72
N ARG A 391 13.33 -7.68 -4.44
CA ARG A 391 14.72 -7.99 -4.83
C ARG A 391 15.20 -7.05 -5.93
N ILE A 392 16.47 -6.67 -5.84
CA ILE A 392 17.20 -5.88 -6.83
C ILE A 392 18.11 -6.82 -7.59
N ARG A 393 17.93 -6.89 -8.91
CA ARG A 393 18.77 -7.72 -9.78
C ARG A 393 20.18 -7.14 -9.89
N ARG A 394 20.27 -5.83 -10.16
CA ARG A 394 21.53 -5.11 -10.38
C ARG A 394 21.38 -3.61 -10.22
N VAL A 395 22.50 -2.96 -9.91
CA VAL A 395 22.69 -1.51 -10.03
C VAL A 395 23.97 -1.26 -10.81
N HIS A 396 23.91 -0.44 -11.84
CA HIS A 396 25.04 -0.18 -12.72
C HIS A 396 25.02 1.23 -13.30
N LEU A 397 26.13 1.62 -13.94
CA LEU A 397 26.31 2.95 -14.50
C LEU A 397 26.24 2.95 -16.02
N GLU A 398 25.74 4.05 -16.56
CA GLU A 398 25.78 4.39 -17.96
C GLU A 398 25.84 5.92 -18.14
N GLU A 399 25.88 6.37 -19.38
CA GLU A 399 25.70 7.78 -19.73
C GLU A 399 24.31 8.04 -20.31
N ASP A 400 23.74 9.20 -20.00
CA ASP A 400 22.48 9.64 -20.59
C ASP A 400 22.68 10.16 -22.02
N THR A 401 21.61 10.12 -22.81
CA THR A 401 21.58 10.69 -24.16
C THR A 401 21.23 12.18 -24.14
N GLY A 402 21.43 12.85 -25.28
CA GLY A 402 20.91 14.19 -25.51
C GLY A 402 19.39 14.26 -25.47
N LYS A 403 18.85 15.43 -25.82
CA LYS A 403 17.41 15.68 -25.91
C LYS A 403 17.05 16.02 -27.35
N LEU A 404 15.98 15.41 -27.85
CA LEU A 404 15.34 15.83 -29.10
C LEU A 404 14.15 16.73 -28.80
N ILE A 405 14.05 17.82 -29.56
CA ILE A 405 12.94 18.77 -29.51
C ILE A 405 12.32 18.78 -30.91
N HIS A 406 11.09 18.34 -31.02
CA HIS A 406 10.41 18.19 -32.31
C HIS A 406 9.63 19.47 -32.66
N ALA A 407 9.69 19.93 -33.91
CA ALA A 407 8.92 21.11 -34.35
C ALA A 407 7.42 20.78 -34.48
N GLY A 408 6.62 21.21 -33.50
CA GLY A 408 5.16 21.04 -33.44
C GLY A 408 4.68 20.25 -32.22
N ASP A 409 3.36 20.15 -32.02
CA ASP A 409 2.77 19.60 -30.79
C ASP A 409 2.84 18.06 -30.66
N LYS A 410 3.18 17.35 -31.74
CA LYS A 410 3.16 15.87 -31.79
C LYS A 410 4.33 15.32 -32.59
N LEU A 411 5.00 14.31 -32.04
CA LEU A 411 6.14 13.61 -32.66
C LEU A 411 5.87 13.17 -34.12
N HIS A 412 4.70 12.59 -34.38
CA HIS A 412 4.32 12.10 -35.72
C HIS A 412 3.90 13.20 -36.71
N LYS A 413 3.87 14.46 -36.28
CA LYS A 413 3.54 15.62 -37.12
C LYS A 413 4.73 16.57 -37.30
N ALA A 414 5.85 16.29 -36.64
CA ALA A 414 7.02 17.13 -36.70
C ALA A 414 7.80 16.86 -38.00
N TRP A 415 8.12 17.93 -38.73
CA TRP A 415 8.86 17.87 -39.98
C TRP A 415 10.38 18.06 -39.79
N GLU A 416 10.78 18.58 -38.63
CA GLU A 416 12.18 18.72 -38.21
C GLU A 416 12.31 18.46 -36.71
N SER A 417 13.53 18.16 -36.27
CA SER A 417 13.87 17.96 -34.86
C SER A 417 15.20 18.65 -34.55
N TYR A 418 15.23 19.36 -33.43
CA TYR A 418 16.42 20.02 -32.90
C TYR A 418 17.09 19.10 -31.89
N VAL A 419 18.42 19.03 -31.94
CA VAL A 419 19.24 18.22 -31.04
C VAL A 419 19.91 19.14 -30.01
N ASP A 420 19.68 18.85 -28.73
CA ASP A 420 20.38 19.48 -27.61
C ASP A 420 21.21 18.42 -26.86
N LEU A 421 22.53 18.56 -26.93
CA LEU A 421 23.51 17.64 -26.36
C LEU A 421 24.00 18.07 -24.96
N ASN A 422 23.38 19.08 -24.34
CA ASN A 422 23.67 19.45 -22.96
C ASN A 422 23.58 18.24 -22.00
N ARG A 423 22.59 17.36 -22.21
CA ARG A 423 22.40 16.14 -21.40
C ARG A 423 23.27 14.95 -21.82
N ALA A 424 23.78 14.93 -23.05
CA ALA A 424 24.59 13.82 -23.54
C ALA A 424 25.84 13.65 -22.67
N GLY A 425 26.07 12.44 -22.15
CA GLY A 425 27.21 12.14 -21.27
C GLY A 425 26.96 12.39 -19.78
N VAL A 426 25.79 12.87 -19.37
CA VAL A 426 25.41 13.00 -17.94
C VAL A 426 25.43 11.60 -17.29
N PRO A 427 25.96 11.43 -16.06
CA PRO A 427 25.96 10.12 -15.42
C PRO A 427 24.54 9.64 -15.18
N LEU A 428 24.33 8.35 -15.41
CA LEU A 428 23.06 7.70 -15.19
C LEU A 428 23.30 6.37 -14.48
N MET A 429 22.49 6.09 -13.49
CA MET A 429 22.51 4.86 -12.70
C MET A 429 21.20 4.12 -12.95
N GLU A 430 21.30 2.90 -13.47
CA GLU A 430 20.15 2.04 -13.74
C GLU A 430 20.02 1.00 -12.61
N ILE A 431 18.87 1.02 -11.93
CA ILE A 431 18.49 0.15 -10.83
C ILE A 431 17.38 -0.77 -11.32
N VAL A 432 17.71 -2.05 -11.49
CA VAL A 432 16.80 -3.05 -12.05
C VAL A 432 16.29 -3.95 -10.95
N SER A 433 14.97 -3.98 -10.73
CA SER A 433 14.35 -4.92 -9.81
C SER A 433 14.19 -6.30 -10.45
N GLU A 434 14.12 -7.34 -9.63
CA GLU A 434 13.45 -8.57 -10.06
C GLU A 434 11.96 -8.29 -10.29
N PRO A 435 11.22 -9.12 -11.04
CA PRO A 435 9.78 -8.97 -11.25
C PRO A 435 9.01 -9.39 -10.00
N ASP A 436 9.24 -8.70 -8.88
CA ASP A 436 8.68 -8.97 -7.56
C ASP A 436 7.48 -8.11 -7.22
N LEU A 437 7.24 -6.99 -7.92
CA LEU A 437 6.13 -6.07 -7.70
C LEU A 437 4.82 -6.69 -8.22
N ARG A 438 3.66 -6.36 -7.65
CA ARG A 438 2.40 -7.09 -7.93
C ARG A 438 1.23 -6.18 -8.28
N SER A 439 1.34 -4.89 -8.01
CA SER A 439 0.31 -3.89 -8.33
C SER A 439 0.91 -2.54 -8.70
N ALA A 440 0.09 -1.65 -9.26
CA ALA A 440 0.46 -0.26 -9.53
C ALA A 440 0.79 0.52 -8.24
N ASP A 441 0.06 0.25 -7.15
CA ASP A 441 0.34 0.83 -5.82
C ASP A 441 1.73 0.41 -5.31
N GLU A 442 2.04 -0.88 -5.40
CA GLU A 442 3.33 -1.38 -4.93
C GLU A 442 4.50 -0.87 -5.77
N ALA A 443 4.30 -0.75 -7.08
CA ALA A 443 5.26 -0.13 -7.99
C ALA A 443 5.51 1.36 -7.67
N ARG A 444 4.45 2.10 -7.32
CA ARG A 444 4.55 3.49 -6.85
C ARG A 444 5.32 3.56 -5.53
N ASP A 445 4.97 2.73 -4.56
CA ASP A 445 5.56 2.75 -3.22
C ASP A 445 7.04 2.34 -3.27
N TYR A 446 7.40 1.38 -4.13
CA TYR A 446 8.79 1.05 -4.43
C TYR A 446 9.58 2.24 -4.96
N ALA A 447 9.03 2.98 -5.94
CA ALA A 447 9.70 4.15 -6.50
C ALA A 447 9.85 5.27 -5.46
N ILE A 448 8.85 5.48 -4.60
CA ILE A 448 8.93 6.45 -3.50
C ILE A 448 10.02 6.06 -2.50
N GLU A 449 10.03 4.81 -2.03
CA GLU A 449 11.01 4.33 -1.06
C GLU A 449 12.43 4.38 -1.63
N LEU A 450 12.61 4.01 -2.91
CA LEU A 450 13.90 4.12 -3.59
C LEU A 450 14.37 5.57 -3.68
N ARG A 451 13.48 6.52 -4.00
CA ARG A 451 13.79 7.96 -3.98
C ARG A 451 14.22 8.41 -2.60
N THR A 452 13.50 8.03 -1.54
CA THR A 452 13.85 8.37 -0.16
C THR A 452 15.22 7.82 0.21
N LEU A 453 15.54 6.57 -0.17
CA LEU A 453 16.86 5.98 0.03
C LEU A 453 17.97 6.79 -0.65
N LEU A 454 17.80 7.09 -1.95
CA LEU A 454 18.80 7.78 -2.77
C LEU A 454 19.12 9.19 -2.24
N ARG A 455 18.09 9.94 -1.83
CA ARG A 455 18.26 11.26 -1.20
C ARG A 455 18.94 11.14 0.16
N THR A 456 18.57 10.13 0.94
CA THR A 456 19.14 9.90 2.27
C THR A 456 20.65 9.68 2.17
N ILE A 457 21.11 8.77 1.31
CA ILE A 457 22.53 8.46 1.12
C ILE A 457 23.30 9.51 0.30
N GLY A 458 22.61 10.54 -0.19
CA GLY A 458 23.19 11.62 -1.00
C GLY A 458 23.67 11.17 -2.38
N ALA A 459 23.12 10.08 -2.93
CA ALA A 459 23.48 9.58 -4.25
C ALA A 459 22.81 10.37 -5.38
N SER A 460 21.60 10.90 -5.15
CA SER A 460 20.84 11.71 -6.12
C SER A 460 19.78 12.54 -5.40
N GLU A 461 19.38 13.67 -6.00
CA GLU A 461 18.17 14.40 -5.60
C GLU A 461 16.88 13.71 -6.08
N ALA A 462 17.00 12.90 -7.14
CA ALA A 462 15.93 12.05 -7.69
C ALA A 462 14.61 12.81 -7.90
N GLU A 463 14.69 14.04 -8.40
CA GLU A 463 13.53 14.84 -8.78
C GLU A 463 13.01 14.40 -10.15
N MET A 464 11.82 13.76 -10.16
CA MET A 464 11.22 13.27 -11.42
C MET A 464 10.84 14.41 -12.37
N GLU A 465 10.40 15.56 -11.84
CA GLU A 465 10.01 16.74 -12.63
C GLU A 465 11.19 17.34 -13.42
N LYS A 466 12.41 17.26 -12.86
CA LYS A 466 13.66 17.65 -13.53
C LYS A 466 14.27 16.53 -14.38
N GLY A 467 13.62 15.37 -14.46
CA GLY A 467 14.12 14.21 -15.22
C GLY A 467 15.28 13.47 -14.56
N GLN A 468 15.61 13.77 -13.30
CA GLN A 468 16.71 13.14 -12.56
C GLN A 468 16.37 11.72 -12.09
N MET A 469 15.09 11.37 -12.05
CA MET A 469 14.61 10.02 -11.79
C MET A 469 13.52 9.68 -12.80
N ARG A 470 13.68 8.56 -13.50
CA ARG A 470 12.71 8.01 -14.46
C ARG A 470 12.38 6.59 -14.02
N ALA A 471 11.12 6.32 -13.76
CA ALA A 471 10.63 4.99 -13.43
C ALA A 471 10.00 4.37 -14.67
N GLU A 472 10.56 3.27 -15.15
CA GLU A 472 10.22 2.63 -16.41
C GLU A 472 9.74 1.21 -16.10
N PRO A 473 8.44 1.04 -15.82
CA PRO A 473 7.90 -0.24 -15.44
C PRO A 473 7.94 -1.18 -16.64
N ASN A 474 8.44 -2.37 -16.38
CA ASN A 474 8.46 -3.47 -17.31
C ASN A 474 7.24 -4.33 -17.02
N ILE A 475 6.18 -4.08 -17.80
CA ILE A 475 4.87 -4.69 -17.59
C ILE A 475 4.78 -5.89 -18.52
N SER A 476 4.70 -7.04 -17.91
CA SER A 476 4.35 -8.28 -18.56
C SER A 476 3.17 -8.82 -17.81
N ILE A 477 1.98 -8.73 -18.39
CA ILE A 477 0.89 -9.55 -17.89
C ILE A 477 1.15 -10.95 -18.40
N ARG A 478 1.20 -11.88 -17.48
CA ARG A 478 1.39 -13.26 -17.84
C ARG A 478 0.12 -14.02 -17.67
N ARG A 479 0.17 -15.10 -18.42
CA ARG A 479 -0.79 -16.14 -18.38
C ARG A 479 -0.59 -16.86 -16.97
N GLU A 480 -1.31 -16.58 -15.86
CA GLU A 480 -1.28 -17.26 -14.53
C GLU A 480 -1.00 -18.77 -14.62
N GLY A 481 0.05 -19.24 -13.96
CA GLY A 481 0.51 -20.63 -14.11
C GLY A 481 1.46 -20.91 -15.22
N SER A 482 1.66 -19.95 -16.09
CA SER A 482 2.94 -19.81 -16.72
C SER A 482 3.96 -19.35 -15.67
N SER A 483 4.98 -20.17 -15.44
CA SER A 483 6.23 -19.70 -14.86
C SER A 483 6.95 -18.74 -15.81
N GLU A 484 6.66 -18.83 -17.12
CA GLU A 484 7.18 -17.93 -18.15
C GLU A 484 6.44 -16.59 -18.08
N LEU A 485 7.21 -15.51 -18.02
CA LEU A 485 6.67 -14.15 -18.15
C LEU A 485 6.07 -13.99 -19.55
N GLY A 486 4.94 -13.27 -19.65
CA GLY A 486 4.37 -12.87 -20.92
C GLY A 486 5.26 -11.85 -21.65
N VAL A 487 4.82 -11.41 -22.82
CA VAL A 487 5.60 -10.44 -23.60
C VAL A 487 5.70 -9.11 -22.85
N LYS A 488 6.95 -8.66 -22.63
CA LYS A 488 7.27 -7.45 -21.85
C LYS A 488 6.99 -6.18 -22.65
N THR A 489 6.00 -5.39 -22.26
CA THR A 489 5.97 -3.97 -22.63
C THR A 489 6.83 -3.18 -21.66
N GLU A 490 7.73 -2.37 -22.20
CA GLU A 490 8.43 -1.36 -21.44
C GLU A 490 7.70 -0.02 -21.58
N LEU A 491 7.32 0.60 -20.46
CA LEU A 491 6.77 1.96 -20.50
C LEU A 491 7.87 2.99 -20.29
N LYS A 492 7.89 4.00 -21.15
CA LYS A 492 8.80 5.15 -21.12
C LYS A 492 8.02 6.46 -20.88
N ASN A 493 8.79 7.50 -20.57
CA ASN A 493 8.29 8.88 -20.44
C ASN A 493 7.36 9.11 -19.23
N ILE A 494 7.70 8.50 -18.09
CA ILE A 494 6.95 8.61 -16.84
C ILE A 494 7.68 9.55 -15.89
N ASN A 495 7.10 10.73 -15.67
CA ASN A 495 7.75 11.84 -14.96
C ASN A 495 7.13 12.15 -13.58
N SER A 496 6.19 11.33 -13.09
CA SER A 496 5.66 11.44 -11.73
C SER A 496 5.17 10.09 -11.19
N PHE A 497 5.10 9.96 -9.86
CA PHE A 497 4.54 8.77 -9.22
C PHE A 497 3.07 8.51 -9.58
N ARG A 498 2.30 9.59 -9.79
CA ARG A 498 0.90 9.50 -10.24
C ARG A 498 0.82 8.98 -11.68
N ALA A 499 1.67 9.50 -12.56
CA ALA A 499 1.78 9.04 -13.94
C ALA A 499 2.21 7.56 -13.97
N LEU A 500 3.18 7.16 -13.15
CA LEU A 500 3.63 5.77 -13.02
C LEU A 500 2.46 4.83 -12.71
N HIS A 501 1.72 5.16 -11.65
CA HIS A 501 0.58 4.36 -11.21
C HIS A 501 -0.48 4.22 -12.33
N ARG A 502 -0.84 5.33 -12.98
CA ARG A 502 -1.87 5.35 -14.03
C ARG A 502 -1.42 4.63 -15.31
N ALA A 503 -0.17 4.83 -15.70
CA ALA A 503 0.42 4.20 -16.88
C ALA A 503 0.45 2.68 -16.71
N ILE A 504 0.77 2.18 -15.51
CA ILE A 504 0.71 0.75 -15.20
C ILE A 504 -0.70 0.21 -15.33
N LEU A 505 -1.69 0.85 -14.70
CA LEU A 505 -3.09 0.41 -14.79
C LEU A 505 -3.59 0.37 -16.24
N PHE A 506 -3.28 1.41 -17.03
CA PHE A 506 -3.67 1.47 -18.43
C PHE A 506 -3.02 0.36 -19.25
N GLU A 507 -1.70 0.13 -19.10
CA GLU A 507 -1.00 -0.86 -19.90
C GLU A 507 -1.39 -2.29 -19.54
N VAL A 508 -1.65 -2.56 -18.26
CA VAL A 508 -2.20 -3.85 -17.82
C VAL A 508 -3.53 -4.11 -18.53
N GLU A 509 -4.43 -3.13 -18.55
CA GLU A 509 -5.72 -3.23 -19.21
C GLU A 509 -5.58 -3.37 -20.74
N ARG A 510 -4.65 -2.63 -21.36
CA ARG A 510 -4.37 -2.76 -22.81
C ARG A 510 -3.85 -4.15 -23.17
N GLN A 511 -2.84 -4.65 -22.47
CA GLN A 511 -2.30 -5.99 -22.74
C GLN A 511 -3.38 -7.04 -22.56
N LYS A 512 -4.26 -6.86 -21.56
CA LYS A 512 -5.40 -7.74 -21.30
C LYS A 512 -6.35 -7.76 -22.50
N GLN A 513 -6.77 -6.59 -23.00
CA GLN A 513 -7.63 -6.47 -24.18
C GLN A 513 -7.01 -7.13 -25.43
N VAL A 514 -5.70 -6.98 -25.66
CA VAL A 514 -5.00 -7.63 -26.78
C VAL A 514 -5.05 -9.16 -26.64
N LEU A 515 -4.73 -9.69 -25.45
CA LEU A 515 -4.78 -11.14 -25.21
C LEU A 515 -6.21 -11.71 -25.26
N GLU A 516 -7.21 -10.94 -24.84
CA GLU A 516 -8.64 -11.30 -24.88
C GLU A 516 -9.20 -11.34 -26.30
N ALA A 517 -8.72 -10.46 -27.19
CA ALA A 517 -9.06 -10.47 -28.61
C ALA A 517 -8.48 -11.68 -29.37
N GLY A 518 -7.68 -12.52 -28.71
CA GLY A 518 -6.95 -13.62 -29.33
C GLY A 518 -5.66 -13.19 -30.02
N ASP A 519 -5.34 -11.89 -29.96
CA ASP A 519 -4.10 -11.34 -30.50
C ASP A 519 -2.93 -11.58 -29.54
N THR A 520 -1.72 -11.45 -30.06
CA THR A 520 -0.50 -11.57 -29.24
C THR A 520 -0.03 -10.18 -28.85
N VAL A 521 0.27 -9.98 -27.55
CA VAL A 521 0.97 -8.76 -27.12
C VAL A 521 2.33 -8.74 -27.81
N VAL A 522 2.50 -7.78 -28.72
CA VAL A 522 3.78 -7.55 -29.37
C VAL A 522 4.72 -6.89 -28.37
N GLN A 523 6.00 -7.26 -28.40
CA GLN A 523 6.99 -6.64 -27.55
C GLN A 523 7.24 -5.22 -28.06
N GLU A 524 6.92 -4.22 -27.24
CA GLU A 524 7.01 -2.83 -27.65
C GLU A 524 7.60 -1.98 -26.52
N THR A 525 8.29 -0.93 -26.91
CA THR A 525 8.52 0.22 -26.03
C THR A 525 7.36 1.18 -26.28
N ARG A 526 6.60 1.50 -25.23
CA ARG A 526 5.42 2.37 -25.30
C ARG A 526 5.64 3.62 -24.45
N GLY A 527 5.14 4.76 -24.92
CA GLY A 527 5.17 6.02 -24.18
C GLY A 527 3.88 6.24 -23.39
N TRP A 528 3.96 6.91 -22.25
CA TRP A 528 2.79 7.44 -21.55
C TRP A 528 2.47 8.88 -22.02
N SER A 529 1.20 9.16 -22.32
CA SER A 529 0.71 10.52 -22.61
C SER A 529 -0.14 11.02 -21.44
N GLU A 530 0.37 12.01 -20.71
CA GLU A 530 -0.39 12.61 -19.60
C GLU A 530 -1.63 13.36 -20.09
N ALA A 531 -1.56 14.04 -21.25
CA ALA A 531 -2.70 14.78 -21.79
C ALA A 531 -3.84 13.85 -22.23
N GLU A 532 -3.51 12.69 -22.80
CA GLU A 532 -4.48 11.74 -23.34
C GLU A 532 -4.80 10.58 -22.37
N GLN A 533 -4.09 10.51 -21.22
CA GLN A 533 -4.20 9.45 -20.20
C GLN A 533 -4.16 8.02 -20.78
N ARG A 534 -3.25 7.78 -21.74
CA ARG A 534 -3.10 6.49 -22.42
C ARG A 534 -1.65 6.17 -22.79
N THR A 535 -1.37 4.89 -23.02
CA THR A 535 -0.10 4.45 -23.63
C THR A 535 -0.19 4.43 -25.16
N PHE A 536 0.88 4.82 -25.83
CA PHE A 536 1.01 4.77 -27.28
C PHE A 536 2.28 4.00 -27.67
N SER A 537 2.22 3.23 -28.77
CA SER A 537 3.40 2.54 -29.28
C SER A 537 4.41 3.57 -29.79
N GLN A 538 5.65 3.50 -29.31
CA GLN A 538 6.76 4.29 -29.85
C GLN A 538 7.51 3.49 -30.92
N ARG A 539 7.79 2.22 -30.62
CA ARG A 539 8.48 1.28 -31.50
C ARG A 539 8.11 -0.17 -31.18
N SER A 540 7.99 -1.00 -32.21
CA SER A 540 7.84 -2.45 -32.12
C SER A 540 9.20 -3.16 -32.18
N LYS A 541 9.34 -4.32 -31.53
CA LYS A 541 10.56 -5.14 -31.53
C LYS A 541 10.76 -6.04 -32.76
N GLU A 542 10.14 -5.76 -33.92
CA GLU A 542 10.57 -6.43 -35.16
C GLU A 542 12.08 -6.25 -35.44
N PHE A 543 12.69 -5.28 -34.76
CA PHE A 543 14.11 -5.16 -34.53
C PHE A 543 14.38 -5.34 -33.02
N ALA A 544 14.58 -6.56 -32.55
CA ALA A 544 15.40 -6.72 -31.34
C ALA A 544 16.77 -6.19 -31.73
N GLU A 545 17.04 -4.91 -31.45
CA GLU A 545 18.32 -4.31 -31.82
C GLU A 545 19.41 -5.14 -31.14
N ASP A 546 20.15 -5.87 -31.95
CA ASP A 546 21.42 -6.42 -31.55
C ASP A 546 22.31 -5.20 -31.27
N TYR A 547 22.27 -4.75 -30.01
CA TYR A 547 23.10 -3.65 -29.52
C TYR A 547 24.59 -4.01 -29.59
N ARG A 548 24.93 -5.25 -30.01
CA ARG A 548 26.29 -5.74 -30.22
C ARG A 548 27.16 -5.36 -29.03
N TYR A 549 26.72 -5.71 -27.83
CA TYR A 549 27.45 -5.37 -26.61
C TYR A 549 28.87 -5.94 -26.70
N PHE A 550 29.87 -5.10 -26.48
CA PHE A 550 31.24 -5.53 -26.30
C PHE A 550 31.96 -4.62 -25.29
N PRO A 551 33.01 -5.11 -24.61
CA PRO A 551 33.77 -4.33 -23.65
C PRO A 551 34.28 -3.03 -24.26
N GLU A 552 34.12 -1.92 -23.54
CA GLU A 552 34.64 -0.61 -23.95
C GLU A 552 36.18 -0.64 -23.89
N PRO A 553 36.90 -0.68 -25.05
CA PRO A 553 38.35 -0.80 -25.05
C PRO A 553 39.07 0.44 -24.50
N ASP A 554 38.43 1.60 -24.55
CA ASP A 554 39.05 2.87 -24.15
C ASP A 554 39.08 3.05 -22.62
N ILE A 555 38.31 2.25 -21.88
CA ILE A 555 38.24 2.28 -20.43
C ILE A 555 38.74 0.94 -19.87
N PRO A 556 39.88 0.91 -19.15
CA PRO A 556 40.35 -0.32 -18.54
C PRO A 556 39.34 -0.83 -17.49
N PRO A 557 39.27 -2.15 -17.25
CA PRO A 557 38.45 -2.70 -16.17
C PRO A 557 38.76 -2.02 -14.83
N LEU A 558 37.73 -1.76 -14.04
CA LEU A 558 37.85 -1.14 -12.73
C LEU A 558 38.07 -2.23 -11.67
N GLU A 559 39.13 -2.09 -10.87
CA GLU A 559 39.29 -2.85 -9.63
C GLU A 559 38.67 -2.07 -8.46
N LEU A 560 37.70 -2.69 -7.80
CA LEU A 560 36.97 -2.10 -6.68
C LEU A 560 37.66 -2.49 -5.38
N ASP A 561 38.54 -1.60 -4.90
CA ASP A 561 39.27 -1.78 -3.64
C ASP A 561 38.32 -2.01 -2.46
N ARG A 562 38.59 -3.07 -1.70
CA ARG A 562 37.78 -3.44 -0.54
C ARG A 562 37.89 -2.43 0.59
N ALA A 563 39.05 -1.81 0.78
CA ALA A 563 39.20 -0.78 1.81
C ALA A 563 38.35 0.46 1.49
N TRP A 564 38.29 0.86 0.22
CA TRP A 564 37.38 1.92 -0.23
C TRP A 564 35.90 1.57 -0.04
N LEU A 565 35.48 0.33 -0.33
CA LEU A 565 34.09 -0.12 -0.10
C LEU A 565 33.72 -0.11 1.40
N GLU A 566 34.64 -0.51 2.28
CA GLU A 566 34.40 -0.44 3.72
C GLU A 566 34.31 0.99 4.23
N ASP A 567 35.17 1.90 3.73
CA ASP A 567 35.08 3.32 4.02
C ASP A 567 33.73 3.89 3.57
N LEU A 568 33.30 3.57 2.35
CA LEU A 568 31.98 3.96 1.84
C LEU A 568 30.85 3.44 2.72
N ARG A 569 30.91 2.17 3.15
CA ARG A 569 29.91 1.56 4.04
C ARG A 569 29.86 2.29 5.39
N ARG A 570 31.00 2.68 5.97
CA ARG A 570 31.05 3.46 7.22
C ARG A 570 30.51 4.88 7.07
N ARG A 571 30.64 5.48 5.88
CA ARG A 571 30.13 6.82 5.56
C ARG A 571 28.65 6.85 5.17
N LEU A 572 28.00 5.70 5.01
CA LEU A 572 26.56 5.67 4.79
C LEU A 572 25.85 6.23 6.02
N PRO A 573 24.89 7.15 5.84
CA PRO A 573 24.01 7.54 6.93
C PRO A 573 23.14 6.36 7.33
N GLU A 574 22.50 6.47 8.48
CA GLU A 574 21.46 5.54 8.88
C GLU A 574 20.36 5.47 7.81
N LEU A 575 20.06 4.26 7.34
CA LEU A 575 19.11 4.06 6.25
C LEU A 575 17.67 4.31 6.73
N PRO A 576 16.75 4.74 5.84
CA PRO A 576 15.37 5.09 6.20
C PRO A 576 14.63 3.98 6.96
N ALA A 577 14.74 2.73 6.51
CA ALA A 577 14.09 1.59 7.17
C ALA A 577 14.61 1.34 8.60
N VAL A 578 15.93 1.43 8.78
CA VAL A 578 16.59 1.29 10.10
C VAL A 578 16.17 2.43 11.02
N ARG A 579 16.20 3.66 10.50
CA ARG A 579 15.78 4.85 11.24
C ARG A 579 14.32 4.76 11.69
N ARG A 580 13.40 4.36 10.81
CA ARG A 580 11.98 4.18 11.17
C ARG A 580 11.81 3.14 12.28
N ALA A 581 12.54 2.01 12.22
CA ALA A 581 12.51 1.01 13.28
C ALA A 581 13.02 1.57 14.62
N ARG A 582 14.13 2.33 14.60
CA ARG A 582 14.69 2.99 15.78
C ARG A 582 13.71 4.00 16.39
N LEU A 583 13.10 4.87 15.59
CA LEU A 583 12.16 5.89 16.07
C LEU A 583 10.95 5.27 16.80
N VAL A 584 10.49 4.09 16.37
CA VAL A 584 9.45 3.35 17.08
C VAL A 584 9.99 2.76 18.38
N ALA A 585 11.13 2.07 18.33
CA ALA A 585 11.71 1.37 19.48
C ALA A 585 12.14 2.32 20.61
N ASP A 586 12.89 3.38 20.29
CA ASP A 586 13.57 4.22 21.27
C ASP A 586 12.67 5.33 21.83
N HIS A 587 11.66 5.76 21.05
CA HIS A 587 10.82 6.91 21.40
C HIS A 587 9.33 6.56 21.53
N SER A 588 8.93 5.32 21.24
CA SER A 588 7.52 4.88 21.27
C SER A 588 6.62 5.80 20.44
N LEU A 589 7.11 6.26 19.29
CA LEU A 589 6.33 7.09 18.37
C LEU A 589 5.32 6.23 17.60
N PRO A 590 4.11 6.73 17.35
CA PRO A 590 3.14 6.06 16.49
C PRO A 590 3.71 5.84 15.07
N HIS A 591 3.43 4.68 14.47
CA HIS A 591 3.88 4.37 13.10
C HIS A 591 3.51 5.43 12.07
N ARG A 592 2.36 6.11 12.25
CA ARG A 592 1.92 7.22 11.40
C ARG A 592 2.92 8.38 11.40
N ASP A 593 3.39 8.78 12.58
CA ASP A 593 4.27 9.93 12.74
C ASP A 593 5.67 9.58 12.23
N VAL A 594 6.11 8.35 12.51
CA VAL A 594 7.38 7.80 12.00
C VAL A 594 7.39 7.72 10.47
N ALA A 595 6.26 7.41 9.83
CA ALA A 595 6.17 7.39 8.38
C ALA A 595 6.37 8.78 7.76
N VAL A 596 5.89 9.84 8.42
CA VAL A 596 6.08 11.22 7.95
C VAL A 596 7.53 11.67 8.19
N ILE A 597 8.04 11.48 9.40
CA ILE A 597 9.40 11.91 9.77
C ILE A 597 10.44 11.13 8.96
N GLY A 598 10.27 9.81 8.82
CA GLY A 598 11.19 8.93 8.12
C GLY A 598 11.06 8.91 6.60
N ALA A 599 10.13 9.69 6.02
CA ALA A 599 10.00 9.83 4.56
C ALA A 599 10.98 10.87 3.98
N ASP A 600 11.45 11.81 4.80
CA ASP A 600 12.35 12.89 4.40
C ASP A 600 13.57 12.95 5.33
N ARG A 601 14.76 13.02 4.74
CA ARG A 601 16.02 13.07 5.49
C ARG A 601 16.09 14.32 6.37
N GLU A 602 15.70 15.48 5.85
CA GLU A 602 15.82 16.76 6.55
C GLU A 602 14.89 16.81 7.76
N LEU A 603 13.66 16.28 7.63
CA LEU A 603 12.73 16.16 8.75
C LEU A 603 13.25 15.21 9.82
N ALA A 604 13.86 14.10 9.41
CA ALA A 604 14.43 13.13 10.33
C ALA A 604 15.70 13.67 11.04
N ASP A 605 16.58 14.35 10.31
CA ASP A 605 17.77 14.98 10.87
C ASP A 605 17.38 16.15 11.82
N LEU A 606 16.31 16.89 11.49
CA LEU A 606 15.70 17.90 12.36
C LEU A 606 15.15 17.30 13.66
N PHE A 607 14.45 16.16 13.57
CA PHE A 607 13.96 15.44 14.73
C PHE A 607 15.11 15.02 15.65
N ASP A 608 16.12 14.33 15.11
CA ASP A 608 17.26 13.84 15.88
C ASP A 608 18.03 15.00 16.52
N GLY A 609 18.26 16.09 15.76
CA GLY A 609 18.91 17.28 16.27
C GLY A 609 18.14 17.98 17.39
N ALA A 610 16.82 18.11 17.27
CA ALA A 610 16.00 18.76 18.29
C ALA A 610 15.91 17.91 19.58
N VAL A 611 15.85 16.58 19.45
CA VAL A 611 15.92 15.66 20.59
C VAL A 611 17.30 15.73 21.27
N ALA A 612 18.38 15.75 20.49
CA ALA A 612 19.74 15.93 21.01
C ALA A 612 19.94 17.27 21.72
N ALA A 613 19.23 18.33 21.29
CA ALA A 613 19.20 19.63 21.96
C ALA A 613 18.34 19.65 23.25
N GLY A 614 17.76 18.51 23.65
CA GLY A 614 17.07 18.33 24.94
C GLY A 614 15.54 18.43 24.87
N ALA A 615 14.94 18.52 23.68
CA ALA A 615 13.48 18.56 23.56
C ALA A 615 12.85 17.16 23.65
N PRO A 616 11.66 17.00 24.26
CA PRO A 616 10.99 15.71 24.35
C PRO A 616 10.57 15.15 22.98
N ALA A 617 11.05 13.95 22.64
CA ALA A 617 10.83 13.29 21.35
C ALA A 617 9.37 13.30 20.85
N LYS A 618 8.40 12.93 21.69
CA LYS A 618 6.97 12.94 21.29
C LYS A 618 6.47 14.33 20.90
N GLN A 619 6.94 15.38 21.58
CA GLN A 619 6.51 16.73 21.28
C GLN A 619 7.16 17.26 20.00
N VAL A 620 8.46 16.96 19.81
CA VAL A 620 9.18 17.27 18.56
C VAL A 620 8.47 16.60 17.37
N ALA A 621 8.14 15.31 17.48
CA ALA A 621 7.40 14.59 16.44
C ALA A 621 6.06 15.26 16.11
N ASN A 622 5.28 15.63 17.13
CA ASN A 622 4.00 16.32 16.94
C ASN A 622 4.16 17.66 16.20
N TRP A 623 5.17 18.46 16.54
CA TRP A 623 5.46 19.72 15.85
C TRP A 623 5.90 19.49 14.41
N ILE A 624 6.75 18.48 14.16
CA ILE A 624 7.20 18.16 12.82
C ILE A 624 6.02 17.72 11.95
N VAL A 625 5.22 16.77 12.43
CA VAL A 625 4.10 16.20 11.66
C VAL A 625 2.98 17.22 11.43
N ALA A 626 2.66 18.06 12.42
CA ALA A 626 1.53 18.96 12.35
C ALA A 626 1.84 20.30 11.67
N GLU A 627 3.07 20.82 11.77
CA GLU A 627 3.39 22.20 11.35
C GLU A 627 4.58 22.27 10.37
N VAL A 628 5.70 21.59 10.67
CA VAL A 628 6.92 21.69 9.85
C VAL A 628 6.75 20.96 8.51
N ALA A 629 6.33 19.69 8.53
CA ALA A 629 6.18 18.89 7.32
C ALA A 629 5.13 19.46 6.36
N PRO A 630 3.94 19.92 6.82
CA PRO A 630 2.97 20.57 5.94
C PRO A 630 3.42 21.93 5.38
N SER A 631 4.20 22.71 6.14
CA SER A 631 4.69 24.02 5.69
C SER A 631 5.87 23.91 4.71
N GLY A 632 6.63 22.82 4.76
CA GLY A 632 7.79 22.59 3.91
C GLY A 632 8.99 23.50 4.22
N LYS A 633 8.92 24.31 5.26
CA LYS A 633 10.02 25.19 5.69
C LYS A 633 10.61 24.66 7.00
N LEU A 634 11.90 24.36 7.01
CA LEU A 634 12.59 23.73 8.13
C LEU A 634 13.19 24.78 9.08
N PRO A 635 12.85 24.78 10.38
CA PRO A 635 13.61 25.53 11.38
C PRO A 635 14.98 24.86 11.63
N SER A 636 15.88 25.56 12.31
CA SER A 636 17.05 24.90 12.90
C SER A 636 16.61 23.94 14.01
N ALA A 637 17.37 22.87 14.24
CA ALA A 637 17.12 21.93 15.33
C ALA A 637 17.09 22.60 16.71
N GLN A 638 17.95 23.60 16.91
CA GLN A 638 18.01 24.40 18.14
C GLN A 638 16.75 25.24 18.32
N ASN A 639 16.28 25.92 17.26
CA ASN A 639 15.08 26.74 17.33
C ASN A 639 13.84 25.86 17.56
N LEU A 640 13.74 24.71 16.89
CA LEU A 640 12.63 23.79 17.15
C LEU A 640 12.65 23.29 18.61
N ALA A 641 13.81 22.94 19.14
CA ALA A 641 13.94 22.48 20.52
C ALA A 641 13.58 23.58 21.53
N GLU A 642 14.02 24.82 21.30
CA GLU A 642 13.69 25.96 22.14
C GLU A 642 12.19 26.29 22.10
N LEU A 643 11.57 26.28 20.92
CA LEU A 643 10.14 26.47 20.77
C LEU A 643 9.33 25.41 21.55
N VAL A 644 9.72 24.14 21.42
CA VAL A 644 9.09 23.03 22.14
C VAL A 644 9.21 23.22 23.66
N LYS A 645 10.36 23.71 24.12
CA LYS A 645 10.62 24.00 25.53
C LYS A 645 9.72 25.13 26.05
N LEU A 646 9.65 26.26 25.34
CA LEU A 646 8.79 27.41 25.68
C LEU A 646 7.30 27.04 25.76
N VAL A 647 6.87 26.06 24.98
CA VAL A 647 5.49 25.54 25.03
C VAL A 647 5.33 24.56 26.19
N SER A 648 6.33 23.71 26.42
CA SER A 648 6.31 22.69 27.49
C SER A 648 6.32 23.30 28.89
N ASP A 649 7.08 24.37 29.10
CA ASP A 649 7.16 25.09 30.38
C ASP A 649 6.04 26.13 30.56
N GLY A 650 5.21 26.32 29.53
CA GLY A 650 4.07 27.23 29.55
C GLY A 650 4.46 28.71 29.42
N SER A 651 5.67 29.02 28.95
CA SER A 651 6.08 30.39 28.66
C SER A 651 5.25 31.03 27.54
N ILE A 652 4.81 30.22 26.56
CA ILE A 652 3.91 30.62 25.47
C ILE A 652 2.83 29.56 25.22
N THR A 653 1.69 29.96 24.64
CA THR A 653 0.65 29.01 24.21
C THR A 653 1.02 28.31 22.89
N ARG A 654 0.31 27.22 22.57
CA ARG A 654 0.47 26.52 21.30
C ARG A 654 0.19 27.41 20.09
N ASP A 655 -0.78 28.32 20.19
CA ASP A 655 -1.14 29.23 19.10
C ASP A 655 -0.07 30.31 18.91
N GLN A 656 0.41 30.91 20.00
CA GLN A 656 1.55 31.86 19.96
C GLN A 656 2.81 31.19 19.38
N ALA A 657 3.06 29.93 19.75
CA ALA A 657 4.21 29.19 19.24
C ALA A 657 4.14 28.91 17.73
N ARG A 658 2.95 28.87 17.12
CA ARG A 658 2.82 28.76 15.65
C ARG A 658 3.29 30.03 14.96
N GLU A 659 2.89 31.19 15.48
CA GLU A 659 3.33 32.49 14.97
C GLU A 659 4.85 32.64 15.09
N VAL A 660 5.39 32.31 16.28
CA VAL A 660 6.84 32.32 16.55
C VAL A 660 7.59 31.37 15.63
N LEU A 661 7.06 30.17 15.35
CA LEU A 661 7.70 29.21 14.46
C LEU A 661 7.83 29.76 13.03
N VAL A 662 6.77 30.36 12.49
CA VAL A 662 6.77 30.93 11.14
C VAL A 662 7.82 32.02 11.01
N GLU A 663 7.87 32.95 11.97
CA GLU A 663 8.84 34.04 11.94
C GLU A 663 10.28 33.55 12.19
N SER A 664 10.47 32.59 13.10
CA SER A 664 11.81 32.01 13.37
C SER A 664 12.39 31.35 12.14
N VAL A 665 11.55 30.70 11.33
CA VAL A 665 11.95 30.08 10.07
C VAL A 665 12.30 31.12 9.00
N GLU A 666 11.60 32.24 8.96
CA GLU A 666 11.83 33.30 7.96
C GLU A 666 13.02 34.19 8.28
N THR A 667 13.22 34.50 9.55
CA THR A 667 14.25 35.45 10.02
C THR A 667 15.51 34.76 10.54
N GLY A 668 15.43 33.47 10.90
CA GLY A 668 16.49 32.74 11.59
C GLY A 668 16.65 33.09 13.07
N ARG A 669 15.85 34.04 13.59
CA ARG A 669 15.92 34.48 15.00
C ARG A 669 15.43 33.40 15.96
N THR A 670 15.86 33.50 17.21
CA THR A 670 15.51 32.50 18.23
C THR A 670 14.03 32.65 18.65
N PRO A 671 13.30 31.55 18.88
CA PRO A 671 11.94 31.59 19.40
C PRO A 671 11.77 32.45 20.66
N ALA A 672 12.77 32.45 21.56
CA ALA A 672 12.70 33.24 22.79
C ALA A 672 12.73 34.75 22.53
N GLU A 673 13.55 35.21 21.58
CA GLU A 673 13.60 36.62 21.17
C GLU A 673 12.27 37.08 20.56
N ILE A 674 11.73 36.29 19.64
CA ILE A 674 10.47 36.60 18.95
C ILE A 674 9.30 36.62 19.95
N ALA A 675 9.24 35.61 20.83
CA ALA A 675 8.22 35.55 21.87
C ALA A 675 8.28 36.74 22.84
N ALA A 676 9.48 37.23 23.17
CA ALA A 676 9.65 38.40 24.02
C ALA A 676 9.21 39.70 23.32
N GLU A 677 9.55 39.86 22.03
CA GLU A 677 9.18 41.03 21.23
C GLU A 677 7.67 41.13 21.03
N HIS A 678 7.00 40.01 20.79
CA HIS A 678 5.53 39.97 20.68
C HIS A 678 4.81 40.04 22.03
N GLY A 679 5.55 40.18 23.13
CA GLY A 679 4.99 40.21 24.48
C GLY A 679 4.23 38.94 24.83
N HIS A 680 4.62 37.78 24.28
CA HIS A 680 3.94 36.49 24.53
C HIS A 680 4.35 35.83 25.84
N LYS A 681 5.36 36.38 26.54
CA LYS A 681 5.89 35.83 27.78
C LYS A 681 4.81 35.83 28.87
N GLN A 682 4.40 34.64 29.29
CA GLN A 682 3.44 34.49 30.38
C GLN A 682 4.07 34.81 31.74
N VAL A 683 3.29 35.49 32.59
CA VAL A 683 3.61 35.73 34.00
C VAL A 683 3.23 34.48 34.79
N SER A 684 4.24 33.79 35.33
CA SER A 684 4.09 32.57 36.14
C SER A 684 4.55 32.75 37.60
N ASP A 685 4.94 33.98 38.01
CA ASP A 685 5.35 34.26 39.39
C ASP A 685 4.14 34.16 40.33
N GLU A 686 4.18 33.22 41.29
CA GLU A 686 3.06 32.97 42.21
C GLU A 686 2.81 34.17 43.15
N SER A 687 3.83 34.95 43.49
CA SER A 687 3.67 36.12 44.37
C SER A 687 2.98 37.29 43.65
N GLU A 688 3.30 37.51 42.38
CA GLU A 688 2.65 38.51 41.54
C GLU A 688 1.20 38.11 41.19
N LEU A 689 1.00 36.83 40.82
CA LEU A 689 -0.33 36.31 40.50
C LEU A 689 -1.24 36.20 41.73
N ARG A 690 -0.68 36.04 42.95
CA ARG A 690 -1.47 35.94 44.19
C ARG A 690 -2.23 37.22 44.48
N VAL A 691 -1.57 38.37 44.37
CA VAL A 691 -2.22 39.68 44.61
C VAL A 691 -3.39 39.89 43.65
N LEU A 692 -3.20 39.52 42.38
CA LEU A 692 -4.26 39.56 41.35
C LEU A 692 -5.39 38.56 41.62
N ALA A 693 -5.06 37.33 42.02
CA ALA A 693 -6.03 36.29 42.32
C ALA A 693 -6.89 36.66 43.55
N GLU A 694 -6.29 37.21 44.61
CA GLU A 694 -7.00 37.73 45.79
C GLU A 694 -7.94 38.88 45.39
N ALA A 695 -7.47 39.84 44.59
CA ALA A 695 -8.29 40.94 44.09
C ALA A 695 -9.47 40.47 43.21
N VAL A 696 -9.29 39.40 42.43
CA VAL A 696 -10.36 38.78 41.62
C VAL A 696 -11.39 38.09 42.51
N ILE A 697 -10.96 37.39 43.56
CA ILE A 697 -11.86 36.75 44.52
C ILE A 697 -12.70 37.81 45.26
N ASP A 698 -12.07 38.89 45.72
CA ASP A 698 -12.74 39.99 46.42
C ASP A 698 -13.72 40.74 45.51
N ALA A 699 -13.38 40.91 44.23
CA ALA A 699 -14.26 41.55 43.25
C ALA A 699 -15.44 40.65 42.80
N ASN A 700 -15.38 39.33 43.05
CA ASN A 700 -16.38 38.36 42.61
C ASN A 700 -16.92 37.49 43.76
N PRO A 701 -17.49 38.09 44.83
CA PRO A 701 -17.84 37.38 46.06
C PRO A 701 -18.88 36.28 45.84
N LYS A 702 -19.80 36.48 44.89
CA LYS A 702 -20.81 35.47 44.52
C LYS A 702 -20.19 34.23 43.88
N ALA A 703 -19.25 34.41 42.94
CA ALA A 703 -18.58 33.29 42.27
C ALA A 703 -17.67 32.51 43.23
N ALA A 704 -16.98 33.22 44.14
CA ALA A 704 -16.20 32.59 45.20
C ALA A 704 -17.06 31.76 46.16
N ALA A 705 -18.22 32.29 46.59
CA ALA A 705 -19.18 31.57 47.44
C ALA A 705 -19.80 30.36 46.73
N ASP A 706 -20.19 30.51 45.46
CA ASP A 706 -20.74 29.40 44.66
C ASP A 706 -19.71 28.27 44.47
N PHE A 707 -18.42 28.61 44.26
CA PHE A 707 -17.35 27.61 44.15
C PHE A 707 -17.14 26.86 45.47
N ARG A 708 -17.05 27.58 46.61
CA ARG A 708 -16.95 26.99 47.96
C ARG A 708 -18.18 26.13 48.31
N GLY A 709 -19.35 26.49 47.79
CA GLY A 709 -20.59 25.72 47.92
C GLY A 709 -20.68 24.48 47.01
N GLY A 710 -19.61 24.12 46.30
CA GLY A 710 -19.52 22.90 45.49
C GLY A 710 -19.83 23.06 44.00
N LYS A 711 -20.19 24.26 43.53
CA LYS A 711 -20.44 24.52 42.10
C LYS A 711 -19.13 24.78 41.36
N LYS A 712 -18.45 23.70 40.93
CA LYS A 712 -17.16 23.76 40.23
C LYS A 712 -17.12 24.67 39.00
N GLN A 713 -18.27 24.89 38.33
CA GLN A 713 -18.39 25.76 37.17
C GLN A 713 -18.12 27.25 37.48
N ALA A 714 -18.28 27.68 38.74
CA ALA A 714 -17.99 29.06 39.16
C ALA A 714 -16.51 29.46 39.02
N MET A 715 -15.59 28.48 38.96
CA MET A 715 -14.18 28.70 38.67
C MET A 715 -13.97 29.36 37.29
N GLN A 716 -14.84 29.08 36.31
CA GLN A 716 -14.72 29.65 34.97
C GLN A 716 -14.90 31.17 34.98
N ALA A 717 -15.78 31.69 35.84
CA ALA A 717 -16.02 33.13 35.97
C ALA A 717 -14.82 33.85 36.61
N LEU A 718 -14.22 33.25 37.64
CA LEU A 718 -13.02 33.79 38.31
C LEU A 718 -11.80 33.75 37.37
N MET A 719 -11.62 32.65 36.65
CA MET A 719 -10.58 32.53 35.61
C MET A 719 -10.79 33.53 34.46
N ALA A 720 -12.04 33.83 34.08
CA ALA A 720 -12.34 34.80 33.04
C ALA A 720 -11.99 36.24 33.47
N ASP A 721 -12.34 36.65 34.71
CA ASP A 721 -11.97 37.99 35.21
C ASP A 721 -10.46 38.12 35.43
N LEU A 722 -9.80 37.06 35.91
CA LEU A 722 -8.34 37.03 36.06
C LEU A 722 -7.65 37.20 34.70
N ARG A 723 -8.07 36.47 33.66
CA ARG A 723 -7.53 36.62 32.30
C ARG A 723 -7.83 37.98 31.68
N LYS A 724 -8.93 38.63 32.06
CA LYS A 724 -9.26 39.99 31.60
C LYS A 724 -8.31 41.03 32.20
N ARG A 725 -7.93 40.86 33.47
CA ARG A 725 -7.04 41.78 34.20
C ARG A 725 -5.57 41.53 33.94
N ALA A 726 -5.20 40.26 33.74
CA ALA A 726 -3.85 39.83 33.41
C ALA A 726 -3.89 38.85 32.24
N PRO A 727 -3.98 39.35 30.99
CA PRO A 727 -3.99 38.51 29.79
C PRO A 727 -2.76 37.61 29.66
N GLN A 728 -1.65 38.04 30.27
CA GLN A 728 -0.36 37.34 30.29
C GLN A 728 -0.26 36.31 31.44
N ALA A 729 -1.22 36.21 32.34
CA ALA A 729 -1.14 35.26 33.46
C ALA A 729 -1.15 33.81 32.95
N ASN A 730 -0.20 33.00 33.42
CA ASN A 730 -0.16 31.58 33.07
C ASN A 730 -1.45 30.89 33.58
N PRO A 731 -2.29 30.33 32.69
CA PRO A 731 -3.59 29.83 33.09
C PRO A 731 -3.55 28.67 34.08
N LYS A 732 -2.49 27.85 34.04
CA LYS A 732 -2.34 26.71 34.93
C LYS A 732 -2.00 27.17 36.33
N VAL A 733 -0.99 28.05 36.45
CA VAL A 733 -0.56 28.63 37.74
C VAL A 733 -1.69 29.45 38.35
N ALA A 734 -2.39 30.28 37.56
CA ALA A 734 -3.53 31.06 38.02
C ALA A 734 -4.68 30.17 38.53
N ASN A 735 -5.00 29.07 37.84
CA ASN A 735 -6.05 28.14 38.26
C ASN A 735 -5.66 27.38 39.53
N GLU A 736 -4.42 26.89 39.63
CA GLU A 736 -3.90 26.25 40.86
C GLU A 736 -3.90 27.21 42.04
N LEU A 737 -3.56 28.48 41.82
CA LEU A 737 -3.55 29.51 42.86
C LEU A 737 -4.96 29.91 43.31
N LEU A 738 -5.90 30.09 42.38
CA LEU A 738 -7.31 30.30 42.72
C LEU A 738 -7.89 29.12 43.50
N LEU A 739 -7.56 27.89 43.13
CA LEU A 739 -7.94 26.70 43.89
C LEU A 739 -7.39 26.75 45.33
N LYS A 740 -6.09 27.03 45.50
CA LYS A 740 -5.46 27.16 46.83
C LYS A 740 -6.11 28.26 47.68
N LEU A 741 -6.48 29.39 47.09
CA LEU A 741 -7.06 30.54 47.82
C LEU A 741 -8.55 30.36 48.16
N LEU A 742 -9.27 29.54 47.38
CA LEU A 742 -10.70 29.31 47.59
C LEU A 742 -10.99 28.18 48.59
N GLY A 743 -10.02 27.28 48.84
CA GLY A 743 -10.14 26.15 49.76
C GLY A 743 -10.54 24.88 49.02
#